data_AF-X6CBW6-F1
#
_entry.id   AF-X6CBW6-F1
#
_cell.length_a   1.000
_cell.length_b   1.000
_cell.length_c   1.000
_cell.angle_alpha   90.00
_cell.angle_beta   90.00
_cell.angle_gamma   90.00
#
_symmetry.space_group_name_H-M   'P 1'
#
loop_
_entity.id
_entity.type
_entity.pdbx_description
1 polymer ?
#
loop_
_entity_poly.entity_id
_entity_poly.type
_entity_poly.pdbx_seq_one_letter_code
_entity_poly.pdbx_strand_id
1 'polypeptide(L)'
;MTAGSTLTVNDVDSGQNHFQTPGSLAGTYGTFTFNATSGVWGYTLANNQANVQALAGGIQVHDTLTVKSFDGTATQTIDVTITGTNDAPFIDLNSGTSGTSTNISYTAGSAATAIAPSATVTDIDSADFNGGKLTVAFTTNGTATDQLTIQNQGTGAGQIGTSGSNVTYGGTIIGTFTGGTNGSNLIITFNASATQAAAAALADHILYSNATSPTATKTVTYTLIDGDGIANGGTDTSAAIATINVTGGGQAPVVDLNGASAGSDATASYPHGVTQLSLTPLATIADADSGNLTSLTVTLTNPQDNSAGGGGVREILSLSGAASAAATAAGLTVTFPSSVANNADPVTLSITGVASVSTYQSILQGVLYSDTKPGSHVPSPARNVDIVASDGANTSIVHHVTISVAAPAGTAGAPINLALTDPSDGQAVTVTVKDVPSGWTIDGATQNADGSWTVQSNAVHQLTVTTPADFTGAAVLDVSMTWTNADGTTGSASIADNVEAYAPGSPIFAWSGNDVLTGSTGNDLFVFSQPIGNDTVHSFDAAADQIDLVGYSGFQSFADVQAHTVDDVHGNAVITLGDGQSITLDGVHSSALGAGNFAFDQTPVVNNTGTMTIGDGALLPLSGTVNNSGTISLDSTGSETLLQVIQHGVTLQGGGQIDLSDSSFNIISGTGPDVTLVNVDNTISGAGQLGDGMLSLDNRGTIIASGTNALVIDTGGSVVANSGTLEATGSGGLVVAGGIANSGMLWANGGNINIHGAVTGEGDATIGNLSKLEFGAASSTDVTFAQNTAGTLELDDSFDFSGRIGGITNDDKLDLNDILFGTGTTVSYQTSQDGSGGTLTVTDGTHGATLHLLGSYDANGFKLADDGQGHTVVTYNPAEFTLTGINGGTSEFAV
;
A
#
# COMPACT_ATOMS: atom_id res chain seq x y z
N MET A 1 -29.92 -58.16 -47.68
CA MET A 1 -31.29 -58.59 -47.29
C MET A 1 -31.74 -59.71 -48.22
N THR A 2 -32.52 -60.69 -47.74
CA THR A 2 -32.99 -61.81 -48.55
C THR A 2 -34.50 -62.03 -48.40
N ALA A 3 -35.19 -62.36 -49.49
CA ALA A 3 -36.57 -62.81 -49.51
C ALA A 3 -36.66 -64.20 -50.17
N GLY A 4 -37.69 -64.99 -49.89
CA GLY A 4 -37.85 -66.30 -50.51
C GLY A 4 -39.14 -67.00 -50.13
N SER A 5 -39.56 -67.95 -50.96
CA SER A 5 -40.74 -68.79 -50.71
C SER A 5 -40.67 -70.05 -51.58
N THR A 6 -41.74 -70.84 -51.63
CA THR A 6 -41.85 -72.04 -52.49
C THR A 6 -43.09 -71.96 -53.35
N LEU A 7 -42.93 -72.16 -54.66
CA LEU A 7 -44.04 -72.35 -55.58
C LEU A 7 -44.34 -73.84 -55.73
N THR A 8 -45.62 -74.19 -55.85
CA THR A 8 -46.06 -75.56 -56.14
C THR A 8 -46.74 -75.62 -57.49
N VAL A 9 -46.47 -76.67 -58.27
CA VAL A 9 -47.11 -76.94 -59.55
C VAL A 9 -47.73 -78.33 -59.52
N ASN A 10 -48.99 -78.42 -59.92
CA ASN A 10 -49.72 -79.68 -60.02
C ASN A 10 -50.03 -79.91 -61.50
N ASP A 11 -49.62 -81.05 -62.03
CA ASP A 11 -49.82 -81.44 -63.42
C ASP A 11 -50.59 -82.77 -63.49
N VAL A 12 -51.46 -82.91 -64.49
CA VAL A 12 -52.26 -84.14 -64.70
C VAL A 12 -51.44 -85.25 -65.38
N ASP A 13 -50.34 -84.90 -66.05
CA ASP A 13 -49.43 -85.83 -66.71
C ASP A 13 -48.35 -86.34 -65.75
N SER A 14 -48.14 -87.67 -65.75
CA SER A 14 -47.20 -88.32 -64.85
C SER A 14 -45.77 -87.84 -65.10
N GLY A 15 -45.12 -87.34 -64.04
CA GLY A 15 -43.71 -86.88 -64.06
C GLY A 15 -43.50 -85.42 -64.46
N GLN A 16 -44.56 -84.65 -64.74
CA GLN A 16 -44.47 -83.25 -65.18
C GLN A 16 -44.74 -82.21 -64.08
N ASN A 17 -44.85 -82.64 -62.83
CA ASN A 17 -45.11 -81.78 -61.65
C ASN A 17 -43.86 -81.04 -61.13
N HIS A 18 -43.16 -80.34 -62.02
CA HIS A 18 -42.02 -79.47 -61.70
C HIS A 18 -41.94 -78.29 -62.68
N PHE A 19 -41.00 -77.37 -62.48
CA PHE A 19 -40.88 -76.14 -63.27
C PHE A 19 -39.76 -76.25 -64.32
N GLN A 20 -39.81 -75.37 -65.32
CA GLN A 20 -38.65 -75.11 -66.20
C GLN A 20 -37.60 -74.28 -65.45
N THR A 21 -36.32 -74.49 -65.77
CA THR A 21 -35.24 -73.61 -65.32
C THR A 21 -35.38 -72.23 -66.00
N PRO A 22 -35.48 -71.13 -65.24
CA PRO A 22 -35.58 -69.78 -65.83
C PRO A 22 -34.34 -69.41 -66.65
N GLY A 23 -34.52 -68.62 -67.71
CA GLY A 23 -33.43 -68.22 -68.61
C GLY A 23 -32.44 -67.21 -68.01
N SER A 24 -32.85 -66.44 -67.01
CA SER A 24 -31.99 -65.55 -66.21
C SER A 24 -32.55 -65.46 -64.79
N LEU A 25 -31.65 -65.31 -63.82
CA LEU A 25 -31.98 -65.06 -62.43
C LEU A 25 -31.51 -63.66 -61.98
N ALA A 26 -30.92 -62.85 -62.86
CA ALA A 26 -30.50 -61.50 -62.54
C ALA A 26 -31.71 -60.55 -62.49
N GLY A 27 -31.84 -59.80 -61.40
CA GLY A 27 -32.71 -58.64 -61.30
C GLY A 27 -31.93 -57.33 -61.50
N THR A 28 -32.63 -56.20 -61.49
CA THR A 28 -32.06 -54.85 -61.59
C THR A 28 -31.43 -54.40 -60.26
N TYR A 29 -31.98 -54.85 -59.13
CA TYR A 29 -31.57 -54.44 -57.78
C TYR A 29 -30.96 -55.62 -56.99
N GLY A 30 -31.07 -56.84 -57.50
CA GLY A 30 -30.57 -58.03 -56.82
C GLY A 30 -30.53 -59.26 -57.72
N THR A 31 -30.52 -60.44 -57.11
CA THR A 31 -30.41 -61.71 -57.83
C THR A 31 -31.31 -62.76 -57.22
N PHE A 32 -32.07 -63.43 -58.07
CA PHE A 32 -32.92 -64.56 -57.70
C PHE A 32 -32.11 -65.87 -57.61
N THR A 33 -32.67 -66.82 -56.88
CA THR A 33 -32.32 -68.24 -56.96
C THR A 33 -33.62 -69.01 -57.19
N PHE A 34 -33.58 -70.08 -58.00
CA PHE A 34 -34.77 -70.87 -58.28
C PHE A 34 -34.40 -72.34 -58.45
N ASN A 35 -34.99 -73.21 -57.63
CA ASN A 35 -34.87 -74.65 -57.78
C ASN A 35 -36.07 -75.19 -58.57
N ALA A 36 -35.83 -75.59 -59.81
CA ALA A 36 -36.88 -76.05 -60.71
C ALA A 36 -37.61 -77.33 -60.24
N THR A 37 -36.96 -78.18 -59.44
CA THR A 37 -37.54 -79.43 -58.93
C THR A 37 -38.39 -79.21 -57.68
N SER A 38 -37.94 -78.39 -56.74
CA SER A 38 -38.68 -78.15 -55.48
C SER A 38 -39.58 -76.91 -55.52
N GLY A 39 -39.41 -76.02 -56.51
CA GLY A 39 -40.10 -74.73 -56.59
C GLY A 39 -39.63 -73.70 -55.57
N VAL A 40 -38.59 -74.01 -54.78
CA VAL A 40 -38.00 -73.08 -53.80
C VAL A 40 -37.29 -71.96 -54.55
N TRP A 41 -37.63 -70.73 -54.21
CA TRP A 41 -36.99 -69.54 -54.75
C TRP A 41 -36.51 -68.61 -53.65
N GLY A 42 -35.45 -67.88 -53.95
CA GLY A 42 -34.92 -66.82 -53.10
C GLY A 42 -34.57 -65.60 -53.93
N TYR A 43 -34.37 -64.47 -53.26
CA TYR A 43 -33.89 -63.22 -53.82
C TYR A 43 -32.92 -62.59 -52.84
N THR A 44 -31.76 -62.17 -53.32
CA THR A 44 -30.75 -61.46 -52.54
C THR A 44 -30.59 -60.05 -53.10
N LEU A 45 -30.88 -59.03 -52.29
CA LEU A 45 -30.67 -57.63 -52.65
C LEU A 45 -29.18 -57.31 -52.73
N ALA A 46 -28.74 -56.63 -53.79
CA ALA A 46 -27.39 -56.14 -53.94
C ALA A 46 -27.23 -54.74 -53.32
N ASN A 47 -27.29 -54.67 -51.98
CA ASN A 47 -27.42 -53.42 -51.22
C ASN A 47 -26.36 -52.35 -51.55
N ASN A 48 -25.15 -52.76 -51.92
CA ASN A 48 -24.04 -51.85 -52.17
C ASN A 48 -24.04 -51.25 -53.59
N GLN A 49 -25.04 -51.54 -54.42
CA GLN A 49 -25.12 -50.95 -55.75
C GLN A 49 -25.66 -49.51 -55.68
N ALA A 50 -25.09 -48.62 -56.49
CA ALA A 50 -25.45 -47.20 -56.51
C ALA A 50 -26.94 -46.95 -56.77
N ASN A 51 -27.57 -47.77 -57.63
CA ASN A 51 -29.01 -47.67 -57.90
C ASN A 51 -29.90 -48.13 -56.74
N VAL A 52 -29.36 -48.92 -55.79
CA VAL A 52 -30.04 -49.31 -54.55
C VAL A 52 -29.83 -48.25 -53.47
N GLN A 53 -28.61 -47.71 -53.36
CA GLN A 53 -28.27 -46.65 -52.41
C GLN A 53 -28.89 -45.29 -52.76
N ALA A 54 -29.30 -45.07 -54.01
CA ALA A 54 -30.02 -43.86 -54.42
C ALA A 54 -31.55 -43.96 -54.20
N LEU A 55 -32.06 -45.04 -53.59
CA LEU A 55 -33.49 -45.21 -53.35
C LEU A 55 -33.90 -44.49 -52.05
N ALA A 56 -34.46 -43.30 -52.19
CA ALA A 56 -34.98 -42.53 -51.07
C ALA A 56 -36.01 -43.30 -50.22
N GLY A 57 -36.15 -42.89 -48.96
CA GLY A 57 -37.04 -43.51 -47.99
C GLY A 57 -38.48 -43.70 -48.50
N GLY A 58 -38.97 -44.95 -48.45
CA GLY A 58 -40.33 -45.32 -48.83
C GLY A 58 -40.58 -45.44 -50.33
N ILE A 59 -39.60 -45.13 -51.19
CA ILE A 59 -39.70 -45.39 -52.63
C ILE A 59 -39.68 -46.89 -52.88
N GLN A 60 -40.66 -47.37 -53.65
CA GLN A 60 -40.79 -48.79 -53.98
C GLN A 60 -40.40 -49.06 -55.42
N VAL A 61 -39.49 -50.01 -55.61
CA VAL A 61 -39.09 -50.55 -56.90
C VAL A 61 -39.26 -52.06 -56.90
N HIS A 62 -39.29 -52.68 -58.07
CA HIS A 62 -39.64 -54.09 -58.20
C HIS A 62 -38.62 -54.85 -59.03
N ASP A 63 -38.33 -56.09 -58.62
CA ASP A 63 -37.66 -57.09 -59.45
C ASP A 63 -38.60 -58.28 -59.64
N THR A 64 -38.70 -58.76 -60.88
CA THR A 64 -39.63 -59.86 -61.22
C THR A 64 -38.91 -61.04 -61.85
N LEU A 65 -39.37 -62.25 -61.52
CA LEU A 65 -38.92 -63.51 -62.13
C LEU A 65 -40.12 -64.30 -62.64
N THR A 66 -40.19 -64.53 -63.95
CA THR A 66 -41.24 -65.36 -64.57
C THR A 66 -40.79 -66.81 -64.67
N VAL A 67 -41.58 -67.72 -64.09
CA VAL A 67 -41.34 -69.17 -64.12
C VAL A 67 -42.51 -69.90 -64.80
N LYS A 68 -42.24 -71.05 -65.42
CA LYS A 68 -43.24 -71.84 -66.15
C LYS A 68 -43.28 -73.29 -65.67
N SER A 69 -44.43 -73.95 -65.77
CA SER A 69 -44.52 -75.41 -65.61
C SER A 69 -43.63 -76.12 -66.63
N PHE A 70 -43.22 -77.35 -66.35
CA PHE A 70 -42.30 -78.11 -67.21
C PHE A 70 -42.79 -78.22 -68.66
N ASP A 71 -44.07 -78.49 -68.87
CA ASP A 71 -44.74 -78.57 -70.18
C ASP A 71 -45.00 -77.19 -70.83
N GLY A 72 -44.79 -76.10 -70.08
CA GLY A 72 -44.97 -74.72 -70.51
C GLY A 72 -46.41 -74.21 -70.53
N THR A 73 -47.39 -74.98 -70.03
CA THR A 73 -48.81 -74.60 -70.08
C THR A 73 -49.24 -73.60 -68.98
N ALA A 74 -48.54 -73.55 -67.84
CA ALA A 74 -48.76 -72.58 -66.77
C ALA A 74 -47.57 -71.62 -66.62
N THR A 75 -47.84 -70.37 -66.23
CA THR A 75 -46.83 -69.33 -65.99
C THR A 75 -47.16 -68.56 -64.72
N GLN A 76 -46.16 -68.30 -63.88
CA GLN A 76 -46.28 -67.48 -62.67
C GLN A 76 -45.13 -66.45 -62.61
N THR A 77 -45.44 -65.23 -62.21
CA THR A 77 -44.43 -64.19 -61.93
C THR A 77 -44.24 -64.07 -60.43
N ILE A 78 -43.00 -64.21 -59.98
CA ILE A 78 -42.56 -63.81 -58.63
C ILE A 78 -42.23 -62.32 -58.71
N ASP A 79 -42.89 -61.50 -57.91
CA ASP A 79 -42.66 -60.05 -57.82
C ASP A 79 -42.09 -59.73 -56.43
N VAL A 80 -40.87 -59.20 -56.40
CA VAL A 80 -40.21 -58.76 -55.18
C VAL A 80 -40.21 -57.24 -55.15
N THR A 81 -40.94 -56.67 -54.19
CA THR A 81 -40.89 -55.23 -53.89
C THR A 81 -39.70 -54.91 -53.00
N ILE A 82 -38.86 -53.99 -53.45
CA ILE A 82 -37.77 -53.38 -52.70
C ILE A 82 -38.26 -52.00 -52.27
N THR A 83 -38.25 -51.72 -50.96
CA THR A 83 -38.58 -50.40 -50.41
C THR A 83 -37.28 -49.75 -49.96
N GLY A 84 -36.99 -48.55 -50.47
CA GLY A 84 -35.85 -47.73 -50.05
C GLY A 84 -35.97 -47.32 -48.58
N THR A 85 -34.82 -47.22 -47.93
CA THR A 85 -34.65 -46.65 -46.59
C THR A 85 -33.90 -45.34 -46.75
N ASN A 86 -34.24 -44.34 -45.94
CA ASN A 86 -33.51 -43.06 -45.91
C ASN A 86 -32.08 -43.30 -45.42
N ASP A 87 -31.08 -42.76 -46.11
CA ASP A 87 -29.72 -42.72 -45.61
C ASP A 87 -29.46 -41.37 -44.92
N ALA A 88 -28.69 -41.35 -43.82
CA ALA A 88 -28.41 -40.11 -43.10
C ALA A 88 -27.50 -39.19 -43.94
N PRO A 89 -27.63 -37.85 -43.83
CA PRO A 89 -26.71 -36.96 -44.47
C PRO A 89 -25.34 -37.12 -43.82
N PHE A 90 -24.27 -36.75 -44.51
CA PHE A 90 -22.92 -36.70 -43.95
C PHE A 90 -22.41 -35.27 -43.96
N ILE A 91 -21.92 -34.82 -42.80
CA ILE A 91 -21.25 -33.52 -42.64
C ILE A 91 -19.86 -33.73 -42.05
N ASP A 92 -18.87 -33.09 -42.68
CA ASP A 92 -17.48 -33.07 -42.24
C ASP A 92 -16.97 -31.64 -42.25
N LEU A 93 -16.39 -31.18 -41.15
CA LEU A 93 -15.88 -29.81 -40.99
C LEU A 93 -14.41 -29.65 -41.41
N ASN A 94 -13.76 -30.72 -41.86
CA ASN A 94 -12.32 -30.80 -42.08
C ASN A 94 -11.95 -31.39 -43.46
N SER A 95 -12.70 -31.00 -44.49
CA SER A 95 -12.35 -31.19 -45.92
C SER A 95 -12.02 -32.63 -46.35
N GLY A 96 -12.62 -33.66 -45.73
CA GLY A 96 -12.44 -35.07 -46.09
C GLY A 96 -11.18 -35.73 -45.52
N THR A 97 -10.48 -35.04 -44.62
CA THR A 97 -9.32 -35.59 -43.89
C THR A 97 -9.79 -36.61 -42.84
N SER A 98 -8.90 -37.42 -42.24
CA SER A 98 -9.32 -38.50 -41.32
C SER A 98 -10.06 -37.97 -40.07
N GLY A 99 -11.39 -38.05 -40.07
CA GLY A 99 -12.30 -37.59 -38.99
C GLY A 99 -13.15 -36.39 -39.41
N THR A 100 -14.28 -36.13 -38.74
CA THR A 100 -15.22 -35.05 -39.11
C THR A 100 -14.98 -33.72 -38.37
N SER A 101 -13.92 -33.62 -37.58
CA SER A 101 -13.70 -32.54 -36.61
C SER A 101 -12.63 -31.54 -37.03
N THR A 102 -12.84 -30.28 -36.66
CA THR A 102 -11.89 -29.17 -36.88
C THR A 102 -11.52 -28.45 -35.58
N ASN A 103 -10.40 -27.74 -35.58
CA ASN A 103 -9.98 -26.87 -34.48
C ASN A 103 -9.60 -25.47 -34.99
N ILE A 104 -9.94 -24.45 -34.23
CA ILE A 104 -9.51 -23.07 -34.48
C ILE A 104 -8.98 -22.44 -33.19
N SER A 105 -8.10 -21.45 -33.35
CA SER A 105 -7.69 -20.55 -32.27
C SER A 105 -8.40 -19.21 -32.43
N TYR A 106 -8.87 -18.63 -31.33
CA TYR A 106 -9.55 -17.34 -31.32
C TYR A 106 -9.11 -16.51 -30.11
N THR A 107 -8.75 -15.24 -30.34
CA THR A 107 -8.43 -14.30 -29.26
C THR A 107 -9.67 -13.48 -28.93
N ALA A 108 -10.05 -13.40 -27.64
CA ALA A 108 -11.17 -12.59 -27.20
C ALA A 108 -11.04 -11.13 -27.70
N GLY A 109 -12.13 -10.52 -28.15
CA GLY A 109 -12.14 -9.17 -28.73
C GLY A 109 -11.70 -9.05 -30.20
N SER A 110 -11.15 -10.11 -30.81
CA SER A 110 -10.76 -10.10 -32.23
C SER A 110 -11.96 -10.17 -33.19
N ALA A 111 -11.70 -9.95 -34.49
CA ALA A 111 -12.72 -10.07 -35.52
C ALA A 111 -13.34 -11.49 -35.56
N ALA A 112 -14.64 -11.57 -35.87
CA ALA A 112 -15.37 -12.83 -35.95
C ALA A 112 -14.69 -13.80 -36.94
N THR A 113 -14.48 -15.04 -36.51
CA THR A 113 -13.64 -16.03 -37.23
C THR A 113 -14.48 -17.23 -37.64
N ALA A 114 -14.29 -17.73 -38.88
CA ALA A 114 -14.99 -18.91 -39.38
C ALA A 114 -14.58 -20.16 -38.59
N ILE A 115 -15.56 -20.92 -38.12
CA ILE A 115 -15.33 -22.11 -37.28
C ILE A 115 -14.85 -23.30 -38.12
N ALA A 116 -15.38 -23.45 -39.33
CA ALA A 116 -15.13 -24.59 -40.20
C ALA A 116 -15.02 -24.15 -41.67
N PRO A 117 -13.94 -23.46 -42.09
CA PRO A 117 -13.85 -22.81 -43.41
C PRO A 117 -13.69 -23.77 -44.62
N SER A 118 -13.90 -25.07 -44.42
CA SER A 118 -13.73 -26.11 -45.44
C SER A 118 -14.64 -27.33 -45.19
N ALA A 119 -15.87 -27.08 -44.77
CA ALA A 119 -16.89 -28.08 -44.57
C ALA A 119 -17.31 -28.75 -45.88
N THR A 120 -17.64 -30.03 -45.80
CA THR A 120 -18.26 -30.79 -46.88
C THR A 120 -19.56 -31.40 -46.37
N VAL A 121 -20.56 -31.41 -47.24
CA VAL A 121 -21.89 -31.95 -46.96
C VAL A 121 -22.28 -32.85 -48.13
N THR A 122 -22.62 -34.09 -47.85
CA THR A 122 -23.06 -35.05 -48.86
C THR A 122 -24.25 -35.85 -48.39
N ASP A 123 -25.09 -36.23 -49.35
CA ASP A 123 -26.22 -37.11 -49.13
C ASP A 123 -26.40 -38.01 -50.36
N ILE A 124 -26.59 -39.31 -50.17
CA ILE A 124 -26.49 -40.31 -51.25
C ILE A 124 -27.83 -40.56 -51.95
N ASP A 125 -28.94 -40.42 -51.23
CA ASP A 125 -30.31 -40.56 -51.74
C ASP A 125 -31.04 -39.23 -51.82
N SER A 126 -30.50 -38.15 -51.23
CA SER A 126 -31.09 -36.82 -51.26
C SER A 126 -30.35 -35.79 -52.11
N ALA A 127 -31.08 -35.09 -53.00
CA ALA A 127 -30.51 -34.07 -53.91
C ALA A 127 -30.45 -32.66 -53.28
N ASP A 128 -31.34 -32.39 -52.32
CA ASP A 128 -31.46 -31.16 -51.56
C ASP A 128 -31.94 -31.46 -50.14
N PHE A 129 -31.89 -30.47 -49.26
CA PHE A 129 -32.25 -30.61 -47.85
C PHE A 129 -33.62 -30.00 -47.51
N ASN A 130 -34.60 -30.09 -48.42
CA ASN A 130 -35.91 -29.49 -48.19
C ASN A 130 -36.60 -30.01 -46.92
N GLY A 131 -36.97 -29.11 -46.00
CA GLY A 131 -37.57 -29.50 -44.73
C GLY A 131 -36.57 -29.97 -43.67
N GLY A 132 -35.29 -30.09 -44.04
CA GLY A 132 -34.16 -30.36 -43.16
C GLY A 132 -33.72 -29.14 -42.34
N LYS A 133 -32.69 -29.32 -41.53
CA LYS A 133 -32.17 -28.29 -40.63
C LYS A 133 -30.70 -28.48 -40.29
N LEU A 134 -29.96 -27.37 -40.21
CA LEU A 134 -28.64 -27.30 -39.59
C LEU A 134 -28.74 -26.59 -38.23
N THR A 135 -28.27 -27.26 -37.17
CA THR A 135 -28.14 -26.67 -35.83
C THR A 135 -26.67 -26.56 -35.46
N VAL A 136 -26.24 -25.35 -35.10
CA VAL A 136 -24.91 -25.09 -34.54
C VAL A 136 -25.05 -24.65 -33.09
N ALA A 137 -24.49 -25.45 -32.18
CA ALA A 137 -24.71 -25.29 -30.74
C ALA A 137 -23.42 -25.53 -29.95
N PHE A 138 -23.21 -24.76 -28.88
CA PHE A 138 -22.18 -25.07 -27.90
C PHE A 138 -22.62 -26.28 -27.06
N THR A 139 -21.76 -27.29 -26.99
CA THR A 139 -21.99 -28.49 -26.17
C THR A 139 -21.09 -28.55 -24.95
N THR A 140 -20.02 -27.76 -24.91
CA THR A 140 -19.14 -27.62 -23.73
C THR A 140 -18.55 -26.21 -23.67
N ASN A 141 -18.55 -25.62 -22.46
CA ASN A 141 -17.98 -24.30 -22.14
C ASN A 141 -18.54 -23.10 -22.95
N GLY A 142 -19.74 -23.25 -23.53
CA GLY A 142 -20.50 -22.12 -24.07
C GLY A 142 -21.02 -21.20 -22.96
N THR A 143 -20.99 -19.89 -23.18
CA THR A 143 -21.46 -18.86 -22.25
C THR A 143 -22.53 -17.98 -22.89
N ALA A 144 -23.24 -17.20 -22.07
CA ALA A 144 -24.26 -16.27 -22.54
C ALA A 144 -23.70 -15.08 -23.34
N THR A 145 -22.38 -14.91 -23.44
CA THR A 145 -21.72 -13.87 -24.25
C THR A 145 -21.19 -14.37 -25.58
N ASP A 146 -21.19 -15.69 -25.82
CA ASP A 146 -20.76 -16.28 -27.08
C ASP A 146 -21.75 -15.99 -28.23
N GLN A 147 -21.22 -15.70 -29.41
CA GLN A 147 -22.02 -15.46 -30.62
C GLN A 147 -21.60 -16.41 -31.76
N LEU A 148 -22.61 -16.96 -32.44
CA LEU A 148 -22.55 -17.74 -33.66
C LEU A 148 -23.32 -16.99 -34.74
N THR A 149 -22.62 -16.47 -35.75
CA THR A 149 -23.22 -15.61 -36.78
C THR A 149 -22.98 -16.16 -38.17
N ILE A 150 -23.91 -15.90 -39.10
CA ILE A 150 -23.73 -16.25 -40.51
C ILE A 150 -23.01 -15.08 -41.20
N GLN A 151 -21.88 -15.34 -41.86
CA GLN A 151 -21.17 -14.32 -42.63
C GLN A 151 -22.00 -13.92 -43.85
N ASN A 152 -22.29 -12.63 -43.98
CA ASN A 152 -22.97 -12.08 -45.15
C ASN A 152 -21.94 -11.63 -46.19
N GLN A 153 -21.69 -12.47 -47.19
CA GLN A 153 -20.74 -12.21 -48.28
C GLN A 153 -21.37 -11.45 -49.46
N GLY A 154 -22.70 -11.46 -49.57
CA GLY A 154 -23.46 -10.85 -50.65
C GLY A 154 -24.34 -11.84 -51.39
N THR A 155 -24.76 -11.48 -52.61
CA THR A 155 -25.68 -12.27 -53.45
C THR A 155 -25.04 -12.77 -54.75
N GLY A 156 -23.72 -12.64 -54.90
CA GLY A 156 -22.98 -13.14 -56.05
C GLY A 156 -22.95 -14.67 -56.12
N ALA A 157 -22.61 -15.22 -57.28
CA ALA A 157 -22.52 -16.67 -57.47
C ALA A 157 -21.56 -17.31 -56.44
N GLY A 158 -22.03 -18.38 -55.78
CA GLY A 158 -21.25 -19.10 -54.75
C GLY A 158 -21.18 -18.41 -53.38
N GLN A 159 -21.77 -17.22 -53.20
CA GLN A 159 -21.72 -16.48 -51.94
C GLN A 159 -22.90 -16.82 -51.03
N ILE A 160 -22.64 -16.84 -49.72
CA ILE A 160 -23.68 -16.85 -48.68
C ILE A 160 -24.12 -15.43 -48.36
N GLY A 161 -25.43 -15.19 -48.33
CA GLY A 161 -26.01 -13.91 -47.96
C GLY A 161 -27.03 -14.03 -46.86
N THR A 162 -27.25 -12.93 -46.12
CA THR A 162 -28.32 -12.82 -45.13
C THR A 162 -29.15 -11.56 -45.37
N SER A 163 -30.48 -11.68 -45.33
CA SER A 163 -31.39 -10.54 -45.40
C SER A 163 -32.59 -10.78 -44.48
N GLY A 164 -32.67 -10.03 -43.38
CA GLY A 164 -33.60 -10.36 -42.29
C GLY A 164 -33.27 -11.74 -41.74
N SER A 165 -34.28 -12.61 -41.61
CA SER A 165 -34.10 -14.01 -41.18
C SER A 165 -33.82 -14.98 -42.33
N ASN A 166 -33.66 -14.50 -43.58
CA ASN A 166 -33.42 -15.37 -44.73
C ASN A 166 -31.92 -15.58 -44.94
N VAL A 167 -31.56 -16.81 -45.33
CA VAL A 167 -30.22 -17.19 -45.79
C VAL A 167 -30.28 -17.45 -47.30
N THR A 168 -29.34 -16.90 -48.06
CA THR A 168 -29.25 -17.07 -49.51
C THR A 168 -27.92 -17.72 -49.94
N TYR A 169 -27.94 -18.41 -51.07
CA TYR A 169 -26.76 -18.91 -51.78
C TYR A 169 -26.85 -18.51 -53.25
N GLY A 170 -25.87 -17.78 -53.77
CA GLY A 170 -25.94 -17.28 -55.15
C GLY A 170 -27.11 -16.31 -55.41
N GLY A 171 -27.63 -15.68 -54.36
CA GLY A 171 -28.82 -14.82 -54.40
C GLY A 171 -30.18 -15.55 -54.27
N THR A 172 -30.21 -16.89 -54.29
CA THR A 172 -31.43 -17.69 -54.08
C THR A 172 -31.60 -18.02 -52.60
N ILE A 173 -32.81 -17.88 -52.05
CA ILE A 173 -33.10 -18.23 -50.64
C ILE A 173 -33.04 -19.74 -50.46
N ILE A 174 -32.16 -20.20 -49.56
CA ILE A 174 -31.98 -21.62 -49.23
C ILE A 174 -32.62 -22.01 -47.88
N GLY A 175 -33.01 -21.02 -47.07
CA GLY A 175 -33.63 -21.28 -45.77
C GLY A 175 -33.82 -20.02 -44.93
N THR A 176 -34.24 -20.23 -43.68
CA THR A 176 -34.35 -19.19 -42.65
C THR A 176 -33.55 -19.55 -41.41
N PHE A 177 -33.05 -18.55 -40.69
CA PHE A 177 -32.27 -18.77 -39.46
C PHE A 177 -32.86 -18.07 -38.24
N THR A 178 -32.58 -18.63 -37.06
CA THR A 178 -32.94 -18.09 -35.74
C THR A 178 -31.81 -18.35 -34.74
N GLY A 179 -31.74 -17.55 -33.67
CA GLY A 179 -30.75 -17.70 -32.61
C GLY A 179 -29.34 -17.27 -33.03
N GLY A 180 -28.31 -17.85 -32.39
CA GLY A 180 -26.90 -17.53 -32.64
C GLY A 180 -26.34 -16.37 -31.80
N THR A 181 -27.17 -15.60 -31.11
CA THR A 181 -26.72 -14.53 -30.19
C THR A 181 -26.90 -14.93 -28.73
N ASN A 182 -26.12 -14.32 -27.85
CA ASN A 182 -26.18 -14.48 -26.40
C ASN A 182 -26.17 -15.95 -25.93
N GLY A 183 -25.29 -16.77 -26.52
CA GLY A 183 -25.18 -18.20 -26.21
C GLY A 183 -26.32 -19.09 -26.71
N SER A 184 -27.29 -18.54 -27.45
CA SER A 184 -28.38 -19.32 -28.04
C SER A 184 -27.92 -20.09 -29.28
N ASN A 185 -28.42 -21.31 -29.47
CA ASN A 185 -28.11 -22.13 -30.65
C ASN A 185 -28.48 -21.39 -31.94
N LEU A 186 -27.62 -21.48 -32.95
CA LEU A 186 -27.92 -21.02 -34.31
C LEU A 186 -28.64 -22.15 -35.04
N ILE A 187 -29.86 -21.89 -35.49
CA ILE A 187 -30.75 -22.86 -36.13
C ILE A 187 -31.10 -22.35 -37.52
N ILE A 188 -30.80 -23.15 -38.55
CA ILE A 188 -31.16 -22.87 -39.95
C ILE A 188 -32.12 -23.95 -40.45
N THR A 189 -33.32 -23.56 -40.86
CA THR A 189 -34.31 -24.44 -41.47
C THR A 189 -34.24 -24.31 -42.99
N PHE A 190 -34.02 -25.42 -43.68
CA PHE A 190 -33.78 -25.46 -45.12
C PHE A 190 -35.07 -25.59 -45.95
N ASN A 191 -34.98 -25.15 -47.20
CA ASN A 191 -36.01 -25.34 -48.23
C ASN A 191 -35.44 -26.09 -49.44
N ALA A 192 -36.27 -26.35 -50.46
CA ALA A 192 -35.88 -27.09 -51.68
C ALA A 192 -34.77 -26.45 -52.54
N SER A 193 -34.30 -25.26 -52.23
CA SER A 193 -33.12 -24.66 -52.88
C SER A 193 -31.81 -24.96 -52.14
N ALA A 194 -31.86 -25.57 -50.95
CA ALA A 194 -30.70 -25.97 -50.16
C ALA A 194 -30.04 -27.24 -50.73
N THR A 195 -29.37 -27.10 -51.88
CA THR A 195 -28.53 -28.18 -52.43
C THR A 195 -27.38 -28.54 -51.49
N GLN A 196 -26.78 -29.71 -51.67
CA GLN A 196 -25.59 -30.14 -50.93
C GLN A 196 -24.46 -29.09 -50.96
N ALA A 197 -24.23 -28.47 -52.12
CA ALA A 197 -23.25 -27.40 -52.28
C ALA A 197 -23.60 -26.12 -51.50
N ALA A 198 -24.89 -25.77 -51.44
CA ALA A 198 -25.34 -24.60 -50.68
C ALA A 198 -25.23 -24.82 -49.17
N ALA A 199 -25.52 -26.03 -48.68
CA ALA A 199 -25.38 -26.39 -47.27
C ALA A 199 -23.90 -26.43 -46.84
N ALA A 200 -23.00 -26.95 -47.68
CA ALA A 200 -21.56 -26.91 -47.45
C ALA A 200 -21.06 -25.46 -47.37
N ALA A 201 -21.40 -24.63 -48.37
CA ALA A 201 -21.03 -23.21 -48.37
C ALA A 201 -21.59 -22.45 -47.16
N LEU A 202 -22.78 -22.80 -46.66
CA LEU A 202 -23.31 -22.20 -45.44
C LEU A 202 -22.50 -22.60 -44.21
N ALA A 203 -22.16 -23.89 -44.07
CA ALA A 203 -21.36 -24.38 -42.95
C ALA A 203 -19.97 -23.73 -42.87
N ASP A 204 -19.36 -23.44 -44.03
CA ASP A 204 -18.09 -22.69 -44.16
C ASP A 204 -18.14 -21.30 -43.53
N HIS A 205 -19.32 -20.68 -43.55
CA HIS A 205 -19.49 -19.26 -43.27
C HIS A 205 -20.24 -19.00 -41.97
N ILE A 206 -20.13 -19.93 -41.01
CA ILE A 206 -20.56 -19.71 -39.63
C ILE A 206 -19.35 -19.23 -38.82
N LEU A 207 -19.48 -18.02 -38.27
CA LEU A 207 -18.43 -17.33 -37.53
C LEU A 207 -18.69 -17.40 -36.02
N TYR A 208 -17.60 -17.51 -35.27
CA TYR A 208 -17.57 -17.32 -33.81
C TYR A 208 -17.03 -15.94 -33.45
N SER A 209 -17.64 -15.30 -32.45
CA SER A 209 -17.06 -14.14 -31.76
C SER A 209 -17.45 -14.09 -30.28
N ASN A 210 -16.53 -13.57 -29.48
CA ASN A 210 -16.75 -13.19 -28.08
C ASN A 210 -15.75 -12.09 -27.70
N ALA A 211 -16.23 -11.03 -27.04
CA ALA A 211 -15.41 -9.88 -26.65
C ALA A 211 -14.62 -10.12 -25.34
N THR A 212 -15.17 -10.92 -24.43
CA THR A 212 -14.70 -10.99 -23.03
C THR A 212 -14.55 -12.43 -22.51
N SER A 213 -14.48 -13.42 -23.41
CA SER A 213 -14.34 -14.81 -22.99
C SER A 213 -12.99 -15.03 -22.29
N PRO A 214 -12.95 -15.71 -21.13
CA PRO A 214 -11.69 -16.15 -20.53
C PRO A 214 -11.02 -17.22 -21.41
N THR A 215 -9.75 -17.51 -21.11
CA THR A 215 -9.01 -18.62 -21.74
C THR A 215 -9.75 -19.94 -21.48
N ALA A 216 -10.28 -20.54 -22.53
CA ALA A 216 -11.07 -21.76 -22.45
C ALA A 216 -11.13 -22.47 -23.80
N THR A 217 -11.17 -23.81 -23.76
CA THR A 217 -11.51 -24.62 -24.92
C THR A 217 -13.02 -24.85 -24.95
N LYS A 218 -13.67 -24.44 -26.05
CA LYS A 218 -15.12 -24.57 -26.28
C LYS A 218 -15.37 -25.65 -27.33
N THR A 219 -16.45 -26.41 -27.13
CA THR A 219 -16.89 -27.43 -28.10
C THR A 219 -18.20 -26.98 -28.74
N VAL A 220 -18.23 -26.96 -30.08
CA VAL A 220 -19.39 -26.62 -30.90
C VAL A 220 -19.76 -27.83 -31.75
N THR A 221 -21.05 -28.13 -31.86
CA THR A 221 -21.55 -29.25 -32.67
C THR A 221 -22.42 -28.72 -33.80
N TYR A 222 -22.15 -29.22 -35.01
CA TYR A 222 -22.96 -29.02 -36.22
C TYR A 222 -23.81 -30.26 -36.42
N THR A 223 -25.12 -30.15 -36.24
CA THR A 223 -26.07 -31.27 -36.45
C THR A 223 -26.90 -30.98 -37.69
N LEU A 224 -26.80 -31.86 -38.69
CA LEU A 224 -27.53 -31.77 -39.95
C LEU A 224 -28.62 -32.84 -40.01
N ILE A 225 -29.81 -32.41 -40.42
CA ILE A 225 -30.98 -33.23 -40.75
C ILE A 225 -31.32 -32.95 -42.21
N ASP A 226 -31.50 -34.00 -43.00
CA ASP A 226 -31.74 -33.97 -44.45
C ASP A 226 -33.17 -33.55 -44.83
N GLY A 227 -34.16 -34.00 -44.06
CA GLY A 227 -35.56 -33.60 -44.19
C GLY A 227 -36.45 -34.57 -44.96
N ASP A 228 -35.88 -35.58 -45.64
CA ASP A 228 -36.63 -36.67 -46.25
C ASP A 228 -36.97 -37.80 -45.24
N GLY A 229 -38.03 -38.55 -45.55
CA GLY A 229 -38.64 -39.53 -44.64
C GLY A 229 -40.11 -39.26 -44.29
N ILE A 230 -40.78 -40.26 -43.69
CA ILE A 230 -42.25 -40.32 -43.51
C ILE A 230 -42.81 -39.33 -42.47
N ALA A 231 -41.96 -38.54 -41.83
CA ALA A 231 -42.34 -37.44 -40.96
C ALA A 231 -41.48 -36.22 -41.30
N ASN A 232 -42.10 -35.04 -41.41
CA ASN A 232 -41.40 -33.76 -41.60
C ASN A 232 -40.28 -33.62 -40.54
N GLY A 233 -39.03 -33.89 -40.93
CA GLY A 233 -37.89 -34.05 -40.04
C GLY A 233 -37.53 -35.52 -39.79
N GLY A 234 -37.04 -36.22 -40.83
CA GLY A 234 -36.37 -37.52 -40.68
C GLY A 234 -35.39 -37.50 -39.49
N THR A 235 -35.31 -38.60 -38.75
CA THR A 235 -34.48 -38.68 -37.53
C THR A 235 -33.00 -38.95 -37.83
N ASP A 236 -32.68 -39.16 -39.10
CA ASP A 236 -31.34 -39.49 -39.55
C ASP A 236 -30.50 -38.21 -39.52
N THR A 237 -29.56 -38.20 -38.59
CA THR A 237 -28.77 -37.02 -38.24
C THR A 237 -27.31 -37.37 -38.42
N SER A 238 -26.55 -36.42 -38.96
CA SER A 238 -25.09 -36.43 -38.81
C SER A 238 -24.66 -35.26 -37.97
N ALA A 239 -23.66 -35.52 -37.12
CA ALA A 239 -23.06 -34.52 -36.26
C ALA A 239 -21.55 -34.45 -36.49
N ALA A 240 -21.03 -33.24 -36.60
CA ALA A 240 -19.61 -32.95 -36.62
C ALA A 240 -19.26 -31.99 -35.47
N ILE A 241 -18.04 -32.12 -34.93
CA ILE A 241 -17.58 -31.36 -33.76
C ILE A 241 -16.47 -30.40 -34.17
N ALA A 242 -16.59 -29.14 -33.79
CA ALA A 242 -15.53 -28.14 -33.86
C ALA A 242 -15.05 -27.76 -32.46
N THR A 243 -13.73 -27.57 -32.32
CA THR A 243 -13.11 -27.07 -31.09
C THR A 243 -12.61 -25.65 -31.29
N ILE A 244 -12.97 -24.75 -30.39
CA ILE A 244 -12.50 -23.36 -30.39
C ILE A 244 -11.61 -23.16 -29.17
N ASN A 245 -10.31 -22.99 -29.40
CA ASN A 245 -9.37 -22.64 -28.35
C ASN A 245 -9.36 -21.13 -28.19
N VAL A 246 -10.09 -20.65 -27.18
CA VAL A 246 -10.12 -19.22 -26.87
C VAL A 246 -8.95 -18.89 -25.97
N THR A 247 -8.13 -17.92 -26.39
CA THR A 247 -7.16 -17.26 -25.51
C THR A 247 -7.79 -15.96 -25.02
N GLY A 248 -8.00 -15.88 -23.71
CA GLY A 248 -8.59 -14.76 -22.99
C GLY A 248 -7.83 -14.49 -21.70
N GLY A 249 -7.12 -13.38 -21.70
CA GLY A 249 -6.31 -12.86 -20.58
C GLY A 249 -5.76 -11.54 -21.09
N GLY A 250 -6.43 -10.44 -20.72
CA GLY A 250 -6.11 -9.12 -21.22
C GLY A 250 -4.72 -8.65 -20.80
N GLN A 251 -4.24 -7.56 -21.36
CA GLN A 251 -3.07 -6.90 -20.78
C GLN A 251 -3.54 -6.21 -19.49
N ALA A 252 -2.68 -6.18 -18.47
CA ALA A 252 -2.99 -5.39 -17.29
C ALA A 252 -2.98 -3.90 -17.67
N PRO A 253 -3.79 -3.07 -16.99
CA PRO A 253 -3.64 -1.63 -17.07
C PRO A 253 -2.20 -1.23 -16.77
N VAL A 254 -1.66 -0.32 -17.57
CA VAL A 254 -0.34 0.28 -17.37
C VAL A 254 -0.53 1.65 -16.75
N VAL A 255 0.02 1.84 -15.56
CA VAL A 255 -0.03 3.09 -14.82
C VAL A 255 1.33 3.77 -14.88
N ASP A 256 1.35 5.09 -15.01
CA ASP A 256 2.54 5.93 -14.91
C ASP A 256 2.19 7.09 -13.98
N LEU A 257 2.93 7.25 -12.90
CA LEU A 257 2.59 8.23 -11.86
C LEU A 257 3.20 9.62 -12.11
N ASN A 258 4.25 9.72 -12.93
CA ASN A 258 5.00 10.96 -13.15
C ASN A 258 4.87 11.53 -14.58
N GLY A 259 4.26 10.78 -15.50
CA GLY A 259 3.97 11.23 -16.86
C GLY A 259 5.16 11.22 -17.82
N ALA A 260 6.32 10.70 -17.38
CA ALA A 260 7.53 10.60 -18.20
C ALA A 260 7.58 9.28 -18.99
N SER A 261 7.31 8.15 -18.33
CA SER A 261 7.32 6.84 -18.98
C SER A 261 6.48 5.79 -18.26
N ALA A 262 5.84 4.92 -19.04
CA ALA A 262 5.00 3.82 -18.58
C ALA A 262 5.66 2.99 -17.46
N GLY A 263 5.00 2.91 -16.31
CA GLY A 263 5.43 2.09 -15.19
C GLY A 263 6.35 2.78 -14.16
N SER A 264 6.53 4.10 -14.25
CA SER A 264 7.41 4.85 -13.35
C SER A 264 6.74 5.21 -12.03
N ASP A 265 7.52 5.10 -10.95
CA ASP A 265 7.17 5.59 -9.62
C ASP A 265 7.26 7.12 -9.56
N ALA A 266 6.64 7.72 -8.54
CA ALA A 266 6.68 9.16 -8.30
C ALA A 266 7.22 9.47 -6.91
N THR A 267 7.80 10.65 -6.76
CA THR A 267 8.16 11.21 -5.45
C THR A 267 7.36 12.49 -5.25
N ALA A 268 6.73 12.63 -4.08
CA ALA A 268 5.99 13.83 -3.73
C ALA A 268 6.57 14.43 -2.45
N SER A 269 6.83 15.73 -2.44
CA SER A 269 7.26 16.38 -1.21
C SER A 269 6.04 16.72 -0.36
N TYR A 270 6.03 16.38 0.93
CA TYR A 270 4.99 16.81 1.87
C TYR A 270 5.49 17.94 2.77
N PRO A 271 5.11 19.19 2.48
CA PRO A 271 5.47 20.34 3.30
C PRO A 271 4.90 20.24 4.71
N HIS A 272 5.63 20.76 5.68
CA HIS A 272 5.02 21.22 6.92
C HIS A 272 3.95 22.30 6.64
N GLY A 273 2.80 22.24 7.30
CA GLY A 273 1.76 23.27 7.20
C GLY A 273 0.81 23.19 5.99
N VAL A 274 0.97 22.23 5.07
CA VAL A 274 -0.07 21.98 4.05
C VAL A 274 -1.24 21.20 4.63
N THR A 275 -2.44 21.59 4.21
CA THR A 275 -3.66 20.84 4.57
C THR A 275 -3.89 19.62 3.68
N GLN A 276 -3.38 19.65 2.42
CA GLN A 276 -3.49 18.57 1.44
C GLN A 276 -2.34 18.66 0.40
N LEU A 277 -1.71 17.53 0.08
CA LEU A 277 -0.73 17.32 -0.99
C LEU A 277 -1.36 16.53 -2.13
N SER A 278 -1.15 16.94 -3.39
CA SER A 278 -1.50 16.13 -4.55
C SER A 278 -0.41 15.10 -4.84
N LEU A 279 -0.78 13.81 -4.88
CA LEU A 279 0.21 12.73 -4.98
C LEU A 279 0.72 12.52 -6.40
N THR A 280 -0.17 12.57 -7.39
CA THR A 280 0.16 12.15 -8.76
C THR A 280 -0.51 13.03 -9.82
N PRO A 281 -0.31 14.36 -9.81
CA PRO A 281 -1.04 15.29 -10.68
C PRO A 281 -0.80 15.04 -12.18
N LEU A 282 0.31 14.37 -12.53
CA LEU A 282 0.70 14.04 -13.90
C LEU A 282 0.40 12.58 -14.28
N ALA A 283 -0.28 11.81 -13.44
CA ALA A 283 -0.48 10.39 -13.69
C ALA A 283 -1.22 10.11 -15.00
N THR A 284 -0.78 9.08 -15.71
CA THR A 284 -1.47 8.53 -16.88
C THR A 284 -1.84 7.07 -16.66
N ILE A 285 -2.93 6.64 -17.28
CA ILE A 285 -3.35 5.24 -17.30
C ILE A 285 -3.63 4.87 -18.75
N ALA A 286 -3.04 3.76 -19.19
CA ALA A 286 -3.29 3.17 -20.50
C ALA A 286 -3.69 1.72 -20.34
N ASP A 287 -4.58 1.25 -21.21
CA ASP A 287 -4.93 -0.15 -21.30
C ASP A 287 -5.12 -0.48 -22.79
N ALA A 288 -4.42 -1.52 -23.25
CA ALA A 288 -4.25 -1.80 -24.67
C ALA A 288 -5.46 -2.54 -25.27
N ASP A 289 -6.25 -3.20 -24.44
CA ASP A 289 -7.35 -4.06 -24.86
C ASP A 289 -8.69 -3.76 -24.16
N SER A 290 -8.67 -2.95 -23.09
CA SER A 290 -9.85 -2.46 -22.39
C SER A 290 -9.98 -0.93 -22.46
N GLY A 291 -11.12 -0.43 -22.91
CA GLY A 291 -11.44 1.02 -22.86
C GLY A 291 -11.92 1.52 -21.50
N ASN A 292 -12.15 0.61 -20.55
CA ASN A 292 -12.72 0.88 -19.23
C ASN A 292 -11.94 0.17 -18.13
N LEU A 293 -11.98 0.72 -16.91
CA LEU A 293 -11.50 0.07 -15.69
C LEU A 293 -12.67 -0.24 -14.75
N THR A 294 -12.42 -1.13 -13.79
CA THR A 294 -13.38 -1.58 -12.78
C THR A 294 -13.01 -1.18 -11.35
N SER A 295 -11.73 -0.93 -11.08
CA SER A 295 -11.29 -0.38 -9.80
C SER A 295 -9.96 0.37 -9.87
N LEU A 296 -9.77 1.26 -8.89
CA LEU A 296 -8.52 1.91 -8.54
C LEU A 296 -8.36 1.85 -7.01
N THR A 297 -7.23 1.35 -6.56
CA THR A 297 -6.88 1.25 -5.14
C THR A 297 -5.62 2.08 -4.90
N VAL A 298 -5.67 2.91 -3.86
CA VAL A 298 -4.55 3.73 -3.40
C VAL A 298 -4.35 3.47 -1.91
N THR A 299 -3.16 3.04 -1.51
CA THR A 299 -2.90 2.57 -0.15
C THR A 299 -1.65 3.24 0.41
N LEU A 300 -1.81 4.06 1.44
CA LEU A 300 -0.70 4.50 2.29
C LEU A 300 -0.31 3.33 3.19
N THR A 301 0.88 2.76 2.96
CA THR A 301 1.30 1.48 3.53
C THR A 301 1.97 1.59 4.89
N ASN A 302 2.58 2.73 5.19
CA ASN A 302 3.36 2.97 6.41
C ASN A 302 3.03 4.35 7.04
N PRO A 303 1.76 4.62 7.40
CA PRO A 303 1.45 5.81 8.18
C PRO A 303 2.23 5.81 9.51
N GLN A 304 2.76 6.96 9.90
CA GLN A 304 3.70 7.13 11.01
C GLN A 304 3.12 7.90 12.19
N ASP A 305 2.15 8.78 11.92
CA ASP A 305 1.69 9.74 12.90
C ASP A 305 0.42 9.25 13.65
N ASN A 306 0.14 7.93 13.58
CA ASN A 306 -1.03 7.27 14.16
C ASN A 306 -0.76 6.65 15.56
N SER A 307 -0.09 7.36 16.47
CA SER A 307 0.20 6.84 17.81
C SER A 307 -1.05 6.64 18.67
N ALA A 308 -1.07 5.55 19.45
CA ALA A 308 -2.13 5.22 20.40
C ALA A 308 -2.14 6.20 21.58
N GLY A 309 -3.26 6.91 21.81
CA GLY A 309 -3.48 7.65 23.07
C GLY A 309 -4.16 9.02 22.96
N GLY A 310 -4.34 9.62 21.78
CA GLY A 310 -4.84 11.02 21.74
C GLY A 310 -5.36 11.53 20.40
N GLY A 311 -6.42 10.91 19.86
CA GLY A 311 -7.32 11.57 18.91
C GLY A 311 -7.10 11.29 17.41
N GLY A 312 -7.78 10.26 16.90
CA GLY A 312 -8.13 10.13 15.48
C GLY A 312 -7.02 9.69 14.51
N VAL A 313 -7.43 9.40 13.26
CA VAL A 313 -6.53 9.15 12.12
C VAL A 313 -5.87 10.47 11.72
N ARG A 314 -4.55 10.55 11.73
CA ARG A 314 -3.83 11.80 11.39
C ARG A 314 -3.52 11.91 9.91
N GLU A 315 -3.12 10.81 9.30
CA GLU A 315 -2.78 10.73 7.87
C GLU A 315 -3.94 10.15 7.05
N ILE A 316 -4.34 10.86 5.99
CA ILE A 316 -5.60 10.64 5.28
C ILE A 316 -5.36 10.69 3.77
N LEU A 317 -5.93 9.72 3.04
CA LEU A 317 -6.10 9.79 1.59
C LEU A 317 -7.49 10.34 1.25
N SER A 318 -7.54 11.32 0.36
CA SER A 318 -8.77 11.98 -0.06
C SER A 318 -8.79 12.27 -1.56
N LEU A 319 -9.94 12.74 -2.08
CA LEU A 319 -10.10 13.16 -3.47
C LEU A 319 -10.31 14.67 -3.53
N SER A 320 -9.71 15.32 -4.53
CA SER A 320 -10.02 16.70 -4.87
C SER A 320 -11.50 16.87 -5.25
N GLY A 321 -12.01 18.10 -5.19
CA GLY A 321 -13.40 18.38 -5.59
C GLY A 321 -13.72 17.95 -7.03
N ALA A 322 -12.76 18.10 -7.94
CA ALA A 322 -12.92 17.68 -9.34
C ALA A 322 -12.94 16.16 -9.48
N ALA A 323 -12.04 15.44 -8.80
CA ALA A 323 -12.02 13.97 -8.82
C ALA A 323 -13.27 13.37 -8.18
N SER A 324 -13.74 13.94 -7.07
CA SER A 324 -15.00 13.54 -6.42
C SER A 324 -16.22 13.74 -7.33
N ALA A 325 -16.28 14.86 -8.06
CA ALA A 325 -17.33 15.12 -9.04
C ALA A 325 -17.27 14.13 -10.22
N ALA A 326 -16.07 13.81 -10.73
CA ALA A 326 -15.88 12.83 -11.80
C ALA A 326 -16.34 11.42 -11.39
N ALA A 327 -15.96 10.97 -10.18
CA ALA A 327 -16.39 9.69 -9.64
C ALA A 327 -17.91 9.60 -9.49
N THR A 328 -18.54 10.66 -8.97
CA THR A 328 -20.00 10.74 -8.81
C THR A 328 -20.72 10.73 -10.15
N ALA A 329 -20.24 11.50 -11.14
CA ALA A 329 -20.83 11.56 -12.48
C ALA A 329 -20.78 10.21 -13.21
N ALA A 330 -19.73 9.43 -12.98
CA ALA A 330 -19.57 8.09 -13.52
C ALA A 330 -20.29 6.99 -12.70
N GLY A 331 -20.91 7.34 -11.57
CA GLY A 331 -21.62 6.39 -10.70
C GLY A 331 -20.69 5.41 -9.98
N LEU A 332 -19.44 5.79 -9.74
CA LEU A 332 -18.44 4.98 -9.04
C LEU A 332 -18.67 5.01 -7.52
N THR A 333 -18.36 3.91 -6.84
CA THR A 333 -18.39 3.80 -5.39
C THR A 333 -17.02 4.13 -4.83
N VAL A 334 -16.91 5.21 -4.07
CA VAL A 334 -15.69 5.63 -3.36
C VAL A 334 -15.80 5.23 -1.90
N THR A 335 -14.87 4.41 -1.43
CA THR A 335 -14.80 3.95 -0.04
C THR A 335 -13.51 4.46 0.59
N PHE A 336 -13.66 5.17 1.70
CA PHE A 336 -12.57 5.57 2.59
C PHE A 336 -12.54 4.58 3.77
N PRO A 337 -11.39 4.41 4.45
CA PRO A 337 -11.37 3.60 5.66
C PRO A 337 -12.22 4.28 6.75
N SER A 338 -13.04 3.50 7.45
CA SER A 338 -13.82 3.98 8.59
C SER A 338 -13.05 3.75 9.90
N SER A 339 -12.74 4.85 10.59
CA SER A 339 -12.43 5.00 12.03
C SER A 339 -11.38 4.09 12.68
N VAL A 340 -10.25 4.73 13.03
CA VAL A 340 -9.29 4.47 14.13
C VAL A 340 -8.87 3.00 14.30
N ALA A 341 -7.81 2.63 13.62
CA ALA A 341 -7.00 1.48 13.98
C ALA A 341 -5.59 1.95 14.35
N ASN A 342 -4.96 1.23 15.28
CA ASN A 342 -3.72 1.60 15.94
C ASN A 342 -2.55 1.74 14.92
N ASN A 343 -1.49 2.43 15.33
CA ASN A 343 -0.21 2.58 14.62
C ASN A 343 0.15 1.33 13.78
N ALA A 344 0.40 1.51 12.48
CA ALA A 344 0.77 0.53 11.44
C ALA A 344 -0.33 -0.10 10.55
N ASP A 345 -1.62 0.25 10.69
CA ASP A 345 -2.63 -0.21 9.72
C ASP A 345 -2.67 0.67 8.45
N PRO A 346 -2.64 0.08 7.24
CA PRO A 346 -2.60 0.84 5.99
C PRO A 346 -3.88 1.63 5.73
N VAL A 347 -3.75 2.88 5.27
CA VAL A 347 -4.90 3.73 4.90
C VAL A 347 -5.20 3.51 3.42
N THR A 348 -6.34 2.89 3.10
CA THR A 348 -6.70 2.53 1.73
C THR A 348 -7.92 3.29 1.21
N LEU A 349 -7.73 4.05 0.13
CA LEU A 349 -8.78 4.63 -0.71
C LEU A 349 -9.14 3.63 -1.82
N SER A 350 -10.39 3.17 -1.86
CA SER A 350 -10.88 2.23 -2.87
C SER A 350 -11.99 2.84 -3.71
N ILE A 351 -11.80 2.90 -5.02
CA ILE A 351 -12.79 3.36 -6.00
C ILE A 351 -13.17 2.17 -6.87
N THR A 352 -14.47 1.83 -6.93
CA THR A 352 -14.97 0.65 -7.65
C THR A 352 -16.16 0.99 -8.54
N GLY A 353 -16.26 0.32 -9.68
CA GLY A 353 -17.31 0.50 -10.69
C GLY A 353 -16.74 0.62 -12.10
N VAL A 354 -17.56 0.40 -13.12
CA VAL A 354 -17.11 0.42 -14.51
C VAL A 354 -17.14 1.85 -15.06
N ALA A 355 -15.99 2.39 -15.44
CA ALA A 355 -15.87 3.69 -16.11
C ALA A 355 -14.69 3.72 -17.08
N SER A 356 -14.64 4.73 -17.95
CA SER A 356 -13.57 4.86 -18.95
C SER A 356 -12.20 5.01 -18.30
N VAL A 357 -11.15 4.56 -18.99
CA VAL A 357 -9.75 4.77 -18.57
C VAL A 357 -9.47 6.25 -18.29
N SER A 358 -9.97 7.16 -19.14
CA SER A 358 -9.82 8.61 -18.96
C SER A 358 -10.46 9.13 -17.66
N THR A 359 -11.57 8.54 -17.22
CA THR A 359 -12.24 8.93 -15.97
C THR A 359 -11.41 8.51 -14.76
N TYR A 360 -10.93 7.27 -14.75
CA TYR A 360 -10.06 6.79 -13.67
C TYR A 360 -8.72 7.54 -13.63
N GLN A 361 -8.16 7.90 -14.78
CA GLN A 361 -6.97 8.76 -14.86
C GLN A 361 -7.22 10.13 -14.21
N SER A 362 -8.31 10.82 -14.55
CA SER A 362 -8.64 12.10 -13.90
C SER A 362 -8.88 11.99 -12.40
N ILE A 363 -9.41 10.85 -11.93
CA ILE A 363 -9.58 10.60 -10.50
C ILE A 363 -8.22 10.40 -9.83
N LEU A 364 -7.33 9.59 -10.43
CA LEU A 364 -5.97 9.35 -9.93
C LEU A 364 -5.18 10.66 -9.82
N GLN A 365 -5.24 11.52 -10.84
CA GLN A 365 -4.62 12.85 -10.83
C GLN A 365 -5.12 13.77 -9.70
N GLY A 366 -6.32 13.51 -9.18
CA GLY A 366 -6.92 14.26 -8.08
C GLY A 366 -6.85 13.57 -6.72
N VAL A 367 -6.06 12.51 -6.56
CA VAL A 367 -5.83 11.90 -5.24
C VAL A 367 -4.92 12.80 -4.41
N LEU A 368 -5.31 12.99 -3.15
CA LEU A 368 -4.66 13.85 -2.19
C LEU A 368 -4.24 13.05 -0.96
N TYR A 369 -3.08 13.38 -0.41
CA TYR A 369 -2.64 12.98 0.93
C TYR A 369 -2.73 14.18 1.87
N SER A 370 -3.11 13.97 3.11
CA SER A 370 -3.09 15.01 4.13
C SER A 370 -2.71 14.40 5.47
N ASP A 371 -1.81 15.06 6.16
CA ASP A 371 -1.46 14.81 7.55
C ASP A 371 -2.01 15.95 8.42
N THR A 372 -2.84 15.58 9.38
CA THR A 372 -3.49 16.49 10.32
C THR A 372 -2.74 16.59 11.65
N LYS A 373 -1.58 15.95 11.78
CA LYS A 373 -0.65 16.19 12.90
C LYS A 373 -0.13 17.64 12.82
N PRO A 374 -0.30 18.45 13.88
CA PRO A 374 0.38 19.74 13.99
C PRO A 374 1.89 19.50 14.23
N GLY A 375 2.77 20.22 13.53
CA GLY A 375 4.22 20.13 13.76
C GLY A 375 4.97 19.26 12.73
N SER A 376 6.31 19.21 12.83
CA SER A 376 7.23 18.39 12.05
C SER A 376 6.66 16.99 11.79
N HIS A 377 6.50 16.69 10.51
CA HIS A 377 6.20 15.35 10.03
C HIS A 377 7.48 14.54 10.16
N VAL A 378 7.41 13.35 10.76
CA VAL A 378 8.59 12.48 10.86
C VAL A 378 9.11 12.24 9.44
N PRO A 379 10.31 12.74 9.06
CA PRO A 379 10.84 12.62 7.70
C PRO A 379 11.21 11.18 7.33
N SER A 380 11.31 10.31 8.33
CA SER A 380 11.80 8.95 8.18
C SER A 380 10.99 7.89 8.96
N PRO A 381 10.72 6.71 8.37
CA PRO A 381 10.92 6.42 6.93
C PRO A 381 10.08 7.33 6.02
N ALA A 382 10.39 7.41 4.73
CA ALA A 382 9.48 8.09 3.79
C ALA A 382 8.09 7.42 3.81
N ARG A 383 7.01 8.14 3.48
CA ARG A 383 5.66 7.55 3.45
C ARG A 383 5.40 6.97 2.07
N ASN A 384 5.03 5.70 1.99
CA ASN A 384 4.86 4.96 0.75
C ASN A 384 3.37 4.80 0.44
N VAL A 385 2.96 5.26 -0.75
CA VAL A 385 1.61 5.10 -1.26
C VAL A 385 1.60 4.18 -2.47
N ASP A 386 0.97 3.03 -2.33
CA ASP A 386 0.84 2.01 -3.36
C ASP A 386 -0.40 2.26 -4.20
N ILE A 387 -0.27 2.18 -5.53
CA ILE A 387 -1.34 2.43 -6.48
C ILE A 387 -1.51 1.22 -7.40
N VAL A 388 -2.75 0.74 -7.52
CA VAL A 388 -3.13 -0.39 -8.37
C VAL A 388 -4.43 -0.09 -9.10
N ALA A 389 -4.44 -0.30 -10.43
CA ALA A 389 -5.63 -0.21 -11.27
C ALA A 389 -6.05 -1.61 -11.77
N SER A 390 -7.34 -1.83 -12.02
CA SER A 390 -7.86 -3.10 -12.52
C SER A 390 -8.89 -2.90 -13.61
N ASP A 391 -8.80 -3.65 -14.70
CA ASP A 391 -9.83 -3.73 -15.76
C ASP A 391 -10.90 -4.81 -15.45
N GLY A 392 -10.77 -5.49 -14.30
CA GLY A 392 -11.64 -6.57 -13.85
C GLY A 392 -11.23 -7.95 -14.34
N ALA A 393 -10.32 -8.04 -15.32
CA ALA A 393 -9.67 -9.27 -15.75
C ALA A 393 -8.26 -9.40 -15.16
N ASN A 394 -7.51 -8.29 -15.12
CA ASN A 394 -6.15 -8.17 -14.61
C ASN A 394 -5.97 -6.90 -13.78
N THR A 395 -4.97 -6.92 -12.90
CA THR A 395 -4.52 -5.76 -12.13
C THR A 395 -3.16 -5.28 -12.64
N SER A 396 -2.93 -3.98 -12.64
CA SER A 396 -1.60 -3.40 -12.87
C SER A 396 -0.58 -3.97 -11.87
N ILE A 397 0.71 -3.81 -12.17
CA ILE A 397 1.72 -3.92 -11.12
C ILE A 397 1.50 -2.81 -10.09
N VAL A 398 2.05 -2.99 -8.89
CA VAL A 398 2.03 -1.96 -7.85
C VAL A 398 3.01 -0.87 -8.24
N HIS A 399 2.54 0.38 -8.21
CA HIS A 399 3.37 1.56 -8.37
C HIS A 399 3.41 2.33 -7.06
N HIS A 400 4.55 2.97 -6.78
CA HIS A 400 4.77 3.63 -5.51
C HIS A 400 4.88 5.14 -5.71
N VAL A 401 4.20 5.90 -4.84
CA VAL A 401 4.55 7.28 -4.54
C VAL A 401 5.32 7.29 -3.24
N THR A 402 6.55 7.80 -3.29
CA THR A 402 7.33 8.06 -2.08
C THR A 402 7.10 9.50 -1.65
N ILE A 403 6.53 9.69 -0.48
CA ILE A 403 6.36 11.01 0.13
C ILE A 403 7.60 11.29 0.97
N SER A 404 8.44 12.23 0.52
CA SER A 404 9.71 12.57 1.17
C SER A 404 9.71 14.01 1.66
N VAL A 405 10.42 14.27 2.75
CA VAL A 405 10.84 15.62 3.14
C VAL A 405 12.34 15.65 2.86
N ALA A 406 12.75 16.40 1.83
CA ALA A 406 14.18 16.62 1.60
C ALA A 406 14.63 17.74 2.55
N ALA A 407 15.76 17.56 3.22
CA ALA A 407 16.38 18.57 4.07
C ALA A 407 17.70 19.03 3.43
N PRO A 408 17.74 20.23 2.85
CA PRO A 408 18.98 20.91 2.51
C PRO A 408 19.87 21.07 3.73
N ALA A 409 21.11 20.62 3.65
CA ALA A 409 22.10 20.87 4.67
C ALA A 409 23.39 21.42 4.07
N GLY A 410 24.06 22.31 4.78
CA GLY A 410 25.36 22.79 4.36
C GLY A 410 26.04 23.71 5.37
N THR A 411 27.09 24.38 4.92
CA THR A 411 27.90 25.25 5.77
C THR A 411 27.35 26.68 5.76
N ALA A 412 27.20 27.26 6.95
CA ALA A 412 26.76 28.63 7.13
C ALA A 412 27.67 29.65 6.42
N GLY A 413 27.07 30.66 5.78
CA GLY A 413 27.82 31.63 4.97
C GLY A 413 28.24 31.14 3.59
N ALA A 414 28.03 29.86 3.26
CA ALA A 414 28.21 29.31 1.93
C ALA A 414 26.85 29.09 1.23
N PRO A 415 26.82 28.95 -0.11
CA PRO A 415 25.63 28.50 -0.81
C PRO A 415 25.24 27.08 -0.40
N ILE A 416 23.97 26.88 -0.04
CA ILE A 416 23.34 25.60 0.31
C ILE A 416 22.29 25.30 -0.76
N ASN A 417 22.36 24.16 -1.43
CA ASN A 417 21.39 23.75 -2.45
C ASN A 417 20.03 23.48 -1.81
N LEU A 418 18.95 24.11 -2.32
CA LEU A 418 17.57 23.98 -1.81
C LEU A 418 16.90 22.63 -2.15
N ALA A 419 17.62 21.66 -2.72
CA ALA A 419 17.10 20.33 -3.03
C ALA A 419 15.83 20.30 -3.90
N LEU A 420 15.57 21.36 -4.66
CA LEU A 420 14.31 21.50 -5.40
C LEU A 420 14.33 20.65 -6.67
N THR A 421 13.31 19.81 -6.85
CA THR A 421 13.12 19.06 -8.10
C THR A 421 12.34 19.91 -9.11
N ASP A 422 12.67 19.83 -10.40
CA ASP A 422 11.92 20.49 -11.48
C ASP A 422 10.58 19.77 -11.74
N PRO A 423 9.43 20.39 -11.42
CA PRO A 423 8.13 19.76 -11.64
C PRO A 423 7.59 19.97 -13.07
N SER A 424 8.31 20.70 -13.92
CA SER A 424 7.76 21.31 -15.14
C SER A 424 8.23 20.69 -16.45
N ASP A 425 9.00 19.59 -16.39
CA ASP A 425 9.61 18.93 -17.55
C ASP A 425 10.42 19.93 -18.41
N GLY A 426 11.25 20.74 -17.74
CA GLY A 426 12.17 21.70 -18.37
C GLY A 426 11.55 23.03 -18.81
N GLN A 427 10.32 23.34 -18.41
CA GLN A 427 9.73 24.68 -18.61
C GLN A 427 10.30 25.70 -17.60
N ALA A 428 10.06 26.99 -17.85
CA ALA A 428 10.42 28.02 -16.88
C ALA A 428 9.48 27.97 -15.67
N VAL A 429 10.05 27.77 -14.48
CA VAL A 429 9.35 27.75 -13.19
C VAL A 429 9.53 29.09 -12.49
N THR A 430 8.43 29.67 -12.02
CA THR A 430 8.47 30.81 -11.09
C THR A 430 8.49 30.25 -9.67
N VAL A 431 9.61 30.41 -8.98
CA VAL A 431 9.83 30.00 -7.60
C VAL A 431 9.66 31.21 -6.69
N THR A 432 8.83 31.10 -5.66
CA THR A 432 8.60 32.11 -4.62
C THR A 432 8.91 31.51 -3.27
N VAL A 433 9.85 32.07 -2.52
CA VAL A 433 10.25 31.58 -1.20
C VAL A 433 9.83 32.57 -0.12
N LYS A 434 9.10 32.11 0.89
CA LYS A 434 8.63 32.87 2.04
C LYS A 434 9.33 32.42 3.32
N ASP A 435 9.10 33.18 4.38
CA ASP A 435 9.65 32.94 5.72
C ASP A 435 11.18 32.84 5.76
N VAL A 436 11.83 33.46 4.78
CA VAL A 436 13.28 33.57 4.69
C VAL A 436 13.80 34.38 5.89
N PRO A 437 14.63 33.79 6.77
CA PRO A 437 15.12 34.49 7.95
C PRO A 437 15.94 35.74 7.59
N SER A 438 16.01 36.67 8.53
CA SER A 438 16.71 37.94 8.30
C SER A 438 18.19 37.71 7.96
N GLY A 439 18.67 38.38 6.91
CA GLY A 439 20.06 38.29 6.45
C GLY A 439 20.35 37.12 5.51
N TRP A 440 19.40 36.20 5.31
CA TRP A 440 19.53 35.15 4.31
C TRP A 440 19.28 35.73 2.90
N THR A 441 19.93 35.13 1.91
CA THR A 441 19.79 35.51 0.49
C THR A 441 19.58 34.27 -0.38
N ILE A 442 18.78 34.39 -1.42
CA ILE A 442 18.58 33.32 -2.42
C ILE A 442 19.23 33.76 -3.72
N ASP A 443 20.11 32.92 -4.27
CA ASP A 443 20.89 33.29 -5.45
C ASP A 443 19.99 33.52 -6.68
N GLY A 444 20.28 34.60 -7.42
CA GLY A 444 19.49 35.03 -8.58
C GLY A 444 18.05 35.52 -8.29
N ALA A 445 17.57 35.46 -7.05
CA ALA A 445 16.22 35.88 -6.69
C ALA A 445 16.12 37.37 -6.34
N THR A 446 14.91 37.93 -6.49
CA THR A 446 14.60 39.30 -6.08
C THR A 446 13.74 39.28 -4.81
N GLN A 447 14.14 40.04 -3.78
CA GLN A 447 13.35 40.23 -2.58
C GLN A 447 12.18 41.20 -2.84
N ASN A 448 10.97 40.76 -2.49
CA ASN A 448 9.72 41.51 -2.59
C ASN A 448 9.48 42.38 -1.34
N ALA A 449 8.54 43.31 -1.44
CA ALA A 449 8.20 44.22 -0.35
C ALA A 449 7.53 43.53 0.87
N ASP A 450 6.98 42.33 0.68
CA ASP A 450 6.40 41.50 1.73
C ASP A 450 7.44 40.58 2.41
N GLY A 451 8.72 40.65 2.02
CA GLY A 451 9.80 39.83 2.55
C GLY A 451 10.04 38.52 1.80
N SER A 452 9.12 38.10 0.91
CA SER A 452 9.31 36.92 0.06
C SER A 452 10.37 37.15 -1.01
N TRP A 453 10.92 36.08 -1.57
CA TRP A 453 11.88 36.12 -2.67
C TRP A 453 11.31 35.44 -3.91
N THR A 454 11.52 36.00 -5.10
CA THR A 454 11.03 35.40 -6.34
C THR A 454 12.13 35.28 -7.39
N VAL A 455 12.19 34.13 -8.06
CA VAL A 455 13.08 33.86 -9.19
C VAL A 455 12.34 33.08 -10.28
N GLN A 456 12.68 33.35 -11.54
CA GLN A 456 12.30 32.47 -12.66
C GLN A 456 13.51 31.66 -13.08
N SER A 457 13.39 30.33 -13.06
CA SER A 457 14.48 29.42 -13.39
C SER A 457 13.97 28.21 -14.17
N ASN A 458 14.80 27.72 -15.09
CA ASN A 458 14.67 26.42 -15.75
C ASN A 458 15.67 25.39 -15.20
N ALA A 459 16.39 25.75 -14.13
CA ALA A 459 17.34 24.92 -13.41
C ALA A 459 17.04 25.04 -11.91
N VAL A 460 15.81 24.70 -11.51
CA VAL A 460 15.39 24.85 -10.10
C VAL A 460 16.24 24.02 -9.14
N HIS A 461 16.76 22.88 -9.61
CA HIS A 461 17.68 22.01 -8.87
C HIS A 461 19.06 22.62 -8.58
N GLN A 462 19.37 23.80 -9.13
CA GLN A 462 20.60 24.55 -8.85
C GLN A 462 20.38 25.75 -7.94
N LEU A 463 19.14 25.99 -7.51
CA LEU A 463 18.85 27.12 -6.64
C LEU A 463 19.48 26.91 -5.27
N THR A 464 20.20 27.92 -4.81
CA THR A 464 20.85 27.90 -3.51
C THR A 464 20.37 29.04 -2.63
N VAL A 465 20.40 28.80 -1.32
CA VAL A 465 20.26 29.82 -0.28
C VAL A 465 21.60 30.02 0.43
N THR A 466 21.86 31.22 0.91
CA THR A 466 23.05 31.54 1.69
C THR A 466 22.61 32.21 2.99
N THR A 467 23.00 31.61 4.10
CA THR A 467 22.78 32.15 5.45
C THR A 467 23.89 33.13 5.83
N PRO A 468 23.70 33.98 6.86
CA PRO A 468 24.82 34.67 7.51
C PRO A 468 25.87 33.67 8.01
N ALA A 469 27.16 34.02 7.90
CA ALA A 469 28.27 33.13 8.30
C ALA A 469 28.31 32.80 9.80
N ASP A 470 27.63 33.60 10.62
CA ASP A 470 27.47 33.41 12.07
C ASP A 470 26.14 32.76 12.45
N PHE A 471 25.25 32.48 11.48
CA PHE A 471 24.05 31.69 11.72
C PHE A 471 24.42 30.21 11.83
N THR A 472 23.91 29.52 12.84
CA THR A 472 24.01 28.06 12.93
C THR A 472 22.67 27.51 13.38
N GLY A 473 22.29 26.34 12.89
CA GLY A 473 21.03 25.68 13.22
C GLY A 473 20.15 25.46 11.99
N ALA A 474 18.82 25.54 12.12
CA ALA A 474 17.90 25.19 11.05
C ALA A 474 16.68 26.13 10.98
N ALA A 475 16.14 26.30 9.77
CA ALA A 475 14.91 27.05 9.52
C ALA A 475 14.11 26.43 8.37
N VAL A 476 12.78 26.50 8.46
CA VAL A 476 11.87 26.09 7.37
C VAL A 476 11.64 27.26 6.42
N LEU A 477 11.77 27.01 5.12
CA LEU A 477 11.46 27.97 4.06
C LEU A 477 10.21 27.53 3.29
N ASP A 478 9.24 28.42 3.13
CA ASP A 478 8.02 28.16 2.38
C ASP A 478 8.23 28.44 0.88
N VAL A 479 8.54 27.41 0.11
CA VAL A 479 8.80 27.47 -1.34
C VAL A 479 7.53 27.17 -2.13
N SER A 480 7.14 28.06 -3.04
CA SER A 480 6.04 27.86 -3.98
C SER A 480 6.54 27.96 -5.41
N MET A 481 6.25 26.95 -6.22
CA MET A 481 6.64 26.84 -7.62
C MET A 481 5.40 26.89 -8.51
N THR A 482 5.44 27.70 -9.57
CA THR A 482 4.37 27.77 -10.57
C THR A 482 4.95 27.75 -11.98
N TRP A 483 4.31 27.00 -12.88
CA TRP A 483 4.75 26.87 -14.28
C TRP A 483 3.54 26.72 -15.21
N THR A 484 3.82 26.74 -16.52
CA THR A 484 2.80 26.49 -17.55
C THR A 484 3.02 25.11 -18.16
N ASN A 485 2.01 24.25 -18.09
CA ASN A 485 2.03 22.92 -18.68
C ASN A 485 1.95 22.99 -20.21
N ALA A 486 2.31 21.89 -20.89
CA ALA A 486 2.26 21.81 -22.36
C ALA A 486 0.87 22.05 -22.96
N ASP A 487 -0.20 21.80 -22.20
CA ASP A 487 -1.59 22.04 -22.59
C ASP A 487 -2.08 23.49 -22.34
N GLY A 488 -1.21 24.35 -21.80
CA GLY A 488 -1.51 25.74 -21.46
C GLY A 488 -2.16 25.96 -20.09
N THR A 489 -2.36 24.91 -19.29
CA THR A 489 -2.82 25.03 -17.90
C THR A 489 -1.68 25.44 -16.97
N THR A 490 -2.01 25.92 -15.77
CA THR A 490 -1.02 26.27 -14.73
C THR A 490 -0.75 25.06 -13.84
N GLY A 491 0.51 24.66 -13.74
CA GLY A 491 1.00 23.75 -12.72
C GLY A 491 1.48 24.53 -11.50
N SER A 492 1.31 23.94 -10.31
CA SER A 492 1.81 24.51 -9.07
C SER A 492 2.24 23.43 -8.09
N ALA A 493 3.31 23.69 -7.34
CA ALA A 493 3.78 22.87 -6.23
C ALA A 493 4.20 23.79 -5.08
N SER A 494 4.08 23.31 -3.85
CA SER A 494 4.64 23.98 -2.68
C SER A 494 5.46 22.99 -1.88
N ILE A 495 6.57 23.46 -1.31
CA ILE A 495 7.57 22.72 -0.55
C ILE A 495 7.85 23.56 0.72
N ALA A 496 7.84 22.93 1.89
CA ALA A 496 8.40 23.53 3.10
C ALA A 496 9.76 22.89 3.26
N ASP A 497 10.79 23.70 3.10
CA ASP A 497 12.14 23.25 2.88
C ASP A 497 12.96 23.46 4.16
N ASN A 498 13.36 22.38 4.83
CA ASN A 498 14.10 22.45 6.08
C ASN A 498 15.59 22.67 5.81
N VAL A 499 16.04 23.92 5.89
CA VAL A 499 17.43 24.28 5.62
C VAL A 499 18.25 24.25 6.90
N GLU A 500 19.23 23.36 6.93
CA GLU A 500 20.22 23.19 7.99
C GLU A 500 21.54 23.88 7.62
N ALA A 501 22.05 24.71 8.54
CA ALA A 501 23.30 25.42 8.38
C ALA A 501 24.24 25.14 9.56
N TYR A 502 25.33 24.44 9.28
CA TYR A 502 26.38 24.11 10.24
C TYR A 502 27.48 25.18 10.23
N ALA A 503 28.11 25.45 11.38
CA ALA A 503 29.22 26.40 11.43
C ALA A 503 30.37 25.97 10.51
N PRO A 504 31.12 26.92 9.90
CA PRO A 504 32.32 26.60 9.13
C PRO A 504 33.28 25.64 9.86
N GLY A 505 33.61 24.52 9.21
CA GLY A 505 34.47 23.47 9.76
C GLY A 505 33.79 22.51 10.74
N SER A 506 32.48 22.63 10.96
CA SER A 506 31.70 21.59 11.65
C SER A 506 31.30 20.48 10.68
N PRO A 507 31.04 19.26 11.17
CA PRO A 507 30.47 18.19 10.35
C PRO A 507 29.08 18.58 9.83
N ILE A 508 28.77 18.14 8.61
CA ILE A 508 27.44 18.19 7.99
C ILE A 508 26.87 16.78 8.06
N PHE A 509 25.71 16.61 8.68
CA PHE A 509 25.14 15.30 8.96
C PHE A 509 24.10 14.90 7.90
N ALA A 510 24.20 13.67 7.41
CA ALA A 510 23.07 12.97 6.80
C ALA A 510 22.26 12.25 7.89
N TRP A 511 20.97 12.10 7.64
CA TRP A 511 20.04 11.34 8.43
C TRP A 511 19.58 10.08 7.65
N SER A 512 18.49 9.46 8.10
CA SER A 512 18.01 8.15 7.64
C SER A 512 17.09 8.23 6.43
N GLY A 513 16.94 9.44 5.87
CA GLY A 513 16.18 9.75 4.67
C GLY A 513 17.10 10.08 3.50
N ASN A 514 16.51 10.61 2.42
CA ASN A 514 17.30 11.16 1.31
C ASN A 514 17.67 12.60 1.65
N ASP A 515 18.96 12.87 1.80
CA ASP A 515 19.49 14.16 2.17
C ASP A 515 20.23 14.83 1.00
N VAL A 516 20.21 16.16 1.00
CA VAL A 516 20.98 16.97 0.05
C VAL A 516 21.95 17.83 0.83
N LEU A 517 23.21 17.40 0.83
CA LEU A 517 24.29 18.06 1.55
C LEU A 517 25.08 18.95 0.59
N THR A 518 25.51 20.12 1.04
CA THR A 518 26.29 21.07 0.24
C THR A 518 27.57 21.47 0.96
N GLY A 519 28.71 21.15 0.35
CA GLY A 519 30.02 21.59 0.79
C GLY A 519 30.26 23.08 0.60
N SER A 520 31.31 23.57 1.24
CA SER A 520 31.78 24.95 1.18
C SER A 520 33.05 25.04 0.31
N THR A 521 33.80 26.13 0.46
CA THR A 521 35.16 26.24 -0.11
C THR A 521 36.25 25.89 0.92
N GLY A 522 35.83 25.55 2.14
CA GLY A 522 36.70 25.08 3.22
C GLY A 522 36.95 23.58 3.11
N ASN A 523 37.44 23.00 4.21
CA ASN A 523 37.51 21.55 4.34
C ASN A 523 36.24 21.10 5.05
N ASP A 524 35.37 20.40 4.34
CA ASP A 524 34.11 19.93 4.87
C ASP A 524 34.18 18.43 5.25
N LEU A 525 33.43 18.08 6.29
CA LEU A 525 33.27 16.70 6.75
C LEU A 525 31.80 16.33 6.63
N PHE A 526 31.49 15.38 5.76
CA PHE A 526 30.14 14.84 5.60
C PHE A 526 30.01 13.54 6.40
N VAL A 527 29.02 13.43 7.26
CA VAL A 527 28.85 12.28 8.17
C VAL A 527 27.61 11.50 7.76
N PHE A 528 27.80 10.24 7.34
CA PHE A 528 26.72 9.34 6.94
C PHE A 528 26.64 8.19 7.94
N SER A 529 25.55 8.17 8.72
CA SER A 529 25.33 7.19 9.78
C SER A 529 24.25 6.19 9.38
N GLN A 530 24.55 4.89 9.41
CA GLN A 530 23.60 3.87 8.97
C GLN A 530 22.32 3.81 9.84
N PRO A 531 21.11 3.67 9.24
CA PRO A 531 20.85 3.71 7.80
C PRO A 531 20.74 5.14 7.27
N ILE A 532 21.07 5.33 5.99
CA ILE A 532 20.79 6.54 5.21
C ILE A 532 19.83 6.23 4.05
N GLY A 533 19.41 7.23 3.28
CA GLY A 533 18.69 7.07 2.02
C GLY A 533 19.60 7.15 0.79
N ASN A 534 19.09 7.78 -0.27
CA ASN A 534 19.84 8.10 -1.47
C ASN A 534 20.22 9.58 -1.43
N ASP A 535 21.42 9.83 -0.91
CA ASP A 535 21.87 11.16 -0.59
C ASP A 535 22.67 11.76 -1.74
N THR A 536 22.61 13.07 -1.87
CA THR A 536 23.41 13.82 -2.84
C THR A 536 24.29 14.82 -2.13
N VAL A 537 25.56 14.83 -2.47
CA VAL A 537 26.53 15.83 -2.00
C VAL A 537 26.89 16.75 -3.16
N HIS A 538 26.55 18.03 -3.03
CA HIS A 538 27.00 19.09 -3.92
C HIS A 538 28.28 19.73 -3.40
N SER A 539 29.09 20.25 -4.33
CA SER A 539 30.31 21.01 -4.02
C SER A 539 31.36 20.24 -3.22
N PHE A 540 31.45 18.93 -3.40
CA PHE A 540 32.51 18.12 -2.76
C PHE A 540 33.88 18.39 -3.42
N ASP A 541 34.84 18.92 -2.66
CA ASP A 541 36.23 19.10 -3.09
C ASP A 541 37.05 17.84 -2.78
N ALA A 542 37.29 17.01 -3.79
CA ALA A 542 38.10 15.80 -3.67
C ALA A 542 39.55 16.04 -3.18
N ALA A 543 40.06 17.28 -3.19
CA ALA A 543 41.38 17.60 -2.64
C ALA A 543 41.37 17.90 -1.14
N ALA A 544 40.22 18.22 -0.54
CA ALA A 544 40.12 18.76 0.82
C ALA A 544 39.09 18.04 1.70
N ASP A 545 37.98 17.61 1.12
CA ASP A 545 36.81 17.14 1.86
C ASP A 545 36.88 15.66 2.21
N GLN A 546 36.15 15.31 3.27
CA GLN A 546 36.07 13.96 3.79
C GLN A 546 34.62 13.51 3.99
N ILE A 547 34.40 12.21 3.79
CA ILE A 547 33.17 11.48 4.07
C ILE A 547 33.47 10.51 5.20
N ASP A 548 32.74 10.59 6.31
CA ASP A 548 32.78 9.61 7.38
C ASP A 548 31.62 8.63 7.25
N LEU A 549 31.93 7.36 7.04
CA LEU A 549 30.93 6.28 6.99
C LEU A 549 30.87 5.62 8.36
N VAL A 550 29.74 5.80 9.05
CA VAL A 550 29.58 5.41 10.44
C VAL A 550 28.53 4.31 10.60
N GLY A 551 28.89 3.23 11.28
CA GLY A 551 28.04 2.06 11.49
C GLY A 551 28.07 1.04 10.34
N TYR A 552 28.79 1.32 9.25
CA TYR A 552 28.86 0.48 8.07
C TYR A 552 29.92 -0.61 8.20
N SER A 553 29.59 -1.73 8.84
CA SER A 553 30.53 -2.85 9.07
C SER A 553 31.24 -3.41 7.82
N GLY A 554 30.64 -3.26 6.62
CA GLY A 554 31.21 -3.67 5.34
C GLY A 554 32.20 -2.67 4.71
N PHE A 555 32.33 -1.47 5.28
CA PHE A 555 33.15 -0.38 4.77
C PHE A 555 34.17 0.00 5.83
N GLN A 556 35.40 -0.50 5.69
CA GLN A 556 36.48 -0.27 6.67
C GLN A 556 37.73 0.34 6.03
N SER A 557 37.70 0.52 4.70
CA SER A 557 38.80 1.07 3.93
C SER A 557 38.30 1.68 2.63
N PHE A 558 39.13 2.54 2.03
CA PHE A 558 38.86 3.08 0.70
C PHE A 558 38.76 1.99 -0.38
N ALA A 559 39.43 0.84 -0.20
CA ALA A 559 39.30 -0.27 -1.14
C ALA A 559 37.88 -0.86 -1.13
N ASP A 560 37.23 -0.89 0.03
CA ASP A 560 35.83 -1.33 0.16
C ASP A 560 34.89 -0.33 -0.50
N VAL A 561 35.09 0.98 -0.26
CA VAL A 561 34.33 2.05 -0.92
C VAL A 561 34.48 1.96 -2.44
N GLN A 562 35.72 1.87 -2.94
CA GLN A 562 36.02 1.81 -4.36
C GLN A 562 35.38 0.59 -5.03
N ALA A 563 35.27 -0.54 -4.34
CA ALA A 563 34.60 -1.73 -4.86
C ALA A 563 33.08 -1.53 -5.07
N HIS A 564 32.49 -0.53 -4.41
CA HIS A 564 31.06 -0.20 -4.48
C HIS A 564 30.80 1.18 -5.11
N THR A 565 31.82 1.77 -5.77
CA THR A 565 31.69 3.07 -6.43
C THR A 565 31.62 2.88 -7.94
N VAL A 566 30.61 3.47 -8.58
CA VAL A 566 30.45 3.52 -10.04
C VAL A 566 30.11 4.94 -10.47
N ASP A 567 30.55 5.37 -11.65
CA ASP A 567 30.10 6.64 -12.22
C ASP A 567 28.72 6.47 -12.88
N ASP A 568 27.83 7.42 -12.65
CA ASP A 568 26.53 7.46 -13.32
C ASP A 568 26.64 7.97 -14.78
N VAL A 569 25.49 8.17 -15.43
CA VAL A 569 25.45 8.67 -16.82
C VAL A 569 25.91 10.11 -16.97
N HIS A 570 25.94 10.88 -15.88
CA HIS A 570 26.42 12.26 -15.82
C HIS A 570 27.90 12.36 -15.43
N GLY A 571 28.53 11.24 -15.05
CA GLY A 571 29.92 11.18 -14.61
C GLY A 571 30.12 11.45 -13.12
N ASN A 572 29.03 11.42 -12.33
CA ASN A 572 29.04 11.57 -10.89
C ASN A 572 29.37 10.24 -10.22
N ALA A 573 30.22 10.26 -9.19
CA ALA A 573 30.54 9.09 -8.39
C ALA A 573 29.33 8.71 -7.54
N VAL A 574 28.86 7.47 -7.69
CA VAL A 574 27.77 6.89 -6.89
C VAL A 574 28.35 5.75 -6.07
N ILE A 575 28.27 5.89 -4.75
CA ILE A 575 28.71 4.89 -3.77
C ILE A 575 27.48 4.14 -3.28
N THR A 576 27.36 2.86 -3.59
CA THR A 576 26.26 2.02 -3.10
C THR A 576 26.62 1.39 -1.75
N LEU A 577 25.89 1.73 -0.68
CA LEU A 577 26.17 1.25 0.67
C LEU A 577 25.32 0.04 1.08
N GLY A 578 24.15 -0.12 0.45
CA GLY A 578 23.21 -1.21 0.70
C GLY A 578 21.93 -1.07 -0.13
N ASP A 579 20.96 -1.95 0.10
CA ASP A 579 19.66 -1.88 -0.58
C ASP A 579 18.97 -0.55 -0.26
N GLY A 580 18.76 0.27 -1.29
CA GLY A 580 18.13 1.58 -1.18
C GLY A 580 19.01 2.69 -0.58
N GLN A 581 20.30 2.44 -0.34
CA GLN A 581 21.22 3.38 0.30
C GLN A 581 22.38 3.74 -0.62
N SER A 582 22.52 5.01 -0.96
CA SER A 582 23.61 5.48 -1.82
C SER A 582 24.04 6.91 -1.50
N ILE A 583 25.28 7.23 -1.85
CA ILE A 583 25.81 8.60 -1.84
C ILE A 583 26.20 8.95 -3.27
N THR A 584 25.62 10.02 -3.81
CA THR A 584 25.99 10.60 -5.11
C THR A 584 26.81 11.85 -4.89
N LEU A 585 28.02 11.91 -5.42
CA LEU A 585 28.87 13.11 -5.40
C LEU A 585 28.70 13.89 -6.71
N ASP A 586 27.88 14.92 -6.67
CA ASP A 586 27.54 15.70 -7.86
C ASP A 586 28.74 16.50 -8.37
N GLY A 587 29.08 16.31 -9.65
CA GLY A 587 30.22 16.91 -10.31
C GLY A 587 31.58 16.25 -10.02
N VAL A 588 31.62 15.13 -9.27
CA VAL A 588 32.87 14.45 -8.89
C VAL A 588 32.93 13.06 -9.49
N HIS A 589 33.93 12.80 -10.34
CA HIS A 589 34.16 11.47 -10.91
C HIS A 589 34.85 10.55 -9.89
N SER A 590 34.49 9.27 -9.86
CA SER A 590 35.07 8.22 -9.01
C SER A 590 36.61 8.15 -9.02
N SER A 591 37.24 8.51 -10.14
CA SER A 591 38.70 8.50 -10.31
C SER A 591 39.42 9.66 -9.59
N ALA A 592 38.69 10.69 -9.18
CA ALA A 592 39.22 11.80 -8.38
C ALA A 592 39.29 11.44 -6.89
N LEU A 593 38.59 10.40 -6.45
CA LEU A 593 38.54 9.99 -5.05
C LEU A 593 39.78 9.20 -4.64
N GLY A 594 40.22 9.40 -3.40
CA GLY A 594 41.30 8.66 -2.79
C GLY A 594 41.06 8.36 -1.31
N ALA A 595 41.97 7.61 -0.70
CA ALA A 595 41.85 7.22 0.72
C ALA A 595 41.82 8.40 1.69
N GLY A 596 42.31 9.58 1.29
CA GLY A 596 42.23 10.80 2.10
C GLY A 596 40.81 11.36 2.23
N ASN A 597 39.91 11.00 1.31
CA ASN A 597 38.51 11.48 1.30
C ASN A 597 37.59 10.68 2.22
N PHE A 598 38.08 9.62 2.88
CA PHE A 598 37.23 8.73 3.65
C PHE A 598 37.75 8.53 5.08
N ALA A 599 36.84 8.73 6.02
CA ALA A 599 36.92 8.32 7.41
C ALA A 599 35.91 7.18 7.65
N PHE A 600 36.17 6.37 8.68
CA PHE A 600 35.31 5.24 9.03
C PHE A 600 35.14 5.21 10.54
N ASP A 601 33.88 5.17 10.98
CA ASP A 601 33.49 5.11 12.39
C ASP A 601 34.17 6.18 13.27
N GLN A 602 34.40 7.39 12.74
CA GLN A 602 34.89 8.48 13.59
C GLN A 602 33.75 9.05 14.42
N THR A 603 34.07 9.52 15.63
CA THR A 603 33.10 10.27 16.43
C THR A 603 33.13 11.73 15.97
N PRO A 604 32.06 12.23 15.35
CA PRO A 604 32.00 13.62 14.90
C PRO A 604 32.05 14.57 16.11
N VAL A 605 32.63 15.76 15.88
CA VAL A 605 32.77 16.80 16.92
C VAL A 605 32.19 18.11 16.42
N VAL A 606 31.15 18.59 17.09
CA VAL A 606 30.52 19.90 16.84
C VAL A 606 30.98 20.87 17.92
N ASN A 607 31.36 22.09 17.53
CA ASN A 607 31.73 23.15 18.48
C ASN A 607 30.70 24.28 18.41
N ASN A 608 29.93 24.47 19.48
CA ASN A 608 29.00 25.58 19.60
C ASN A 608 29.43 26.56 20.69
N THR A 609 30.01 27.68 20.27
CA THR A 609 30.37 28.78 21.18
C THR A 609 29.40 29.95 21.14
N GLY A 610 28.48 29.96 20.16
CA GLY A 610 27.51 31.03 19.92
C GLY A 610 26.08 30.57 20.19
N THR A 611 25.14 31.07 19.40
CA THR A 611 23.76 30.58 19.40
C THR A 611 23.54 29.72 18.16
N MET A 612 23.11 28.49 18.40
CA MET A 612 22.58 27.58 17.39
C MET A 612 21.05 27.60 17.50
N THR A 613 20.35 28.08 16.48
CA THR A 613 18.91 28.30 16.51
C THR A 613 18.18 27.29 15.63
N ILE A 614 17.25 26.55 16.22
CA ILE A 614 16.30 25.68 15.52
C ILE A 614 14.95 26.42 15.53
N GLY A 615 14.54 26.92 14.36
CA GLY A 615 13.32 27.72 14.20
C GLY A 615 12.03 26.92 14.37
N ASP A 616 10.89 27.63 14.38
CA ASP A 616 9.57 27.00 14.39
C ASP A 616 9.42 26.03 13.20
N GLY A 617 9.02 24.78 13.47
CA GLY A 617 8.84 23.75 12.44
C GLY A 617 10.13 23.10 11.95
N ALA A 618 11.30 23.63 12.33
CA ALA A 618 12.58 23.18 11.81
C ALA A 618 13.13 21.97 12.56
N LEU A 619 14.02 21.26 11.88
CA LEU A 619 14.70 20.07 12.36
C LEU A 619 16.20 20.23 12.20
N LEU A 620 16.97 19.84 13.21
CA LEU A 620 18.43 19.80 13.14
C LEU A 620 18.96 18.47 13.69
N PRO A 621 19.62 17.64 12.87
CA PRO A 621 20.30 16.44 13.33
C PRO A 621 21.67 16.77 13.94
N LEU A 622 22.00 16.14 15.07
CA LEU A 622 23.33 16.17 15.68
C LEU A 622 23.76 14.77 16.13
N SER A 623 25.08 14.54 16.10
CA SER A 623 25.69 13.31 16.60
C SER A 623 27.07 13.53 17.23
N GLY A 624 27.54 12.52 17.93
CA GLY A 624 28.90 12.46 18.48
C GLY A 624 29.08 13.39 19.67
N THR A 625 30.19 14.13 19.70
CA THR A 625 30.49 15.06 20.79
C THR A 625 30.09 16.48 20.41
N VAL A 626 29.24 17.11 21.20
CA VAL A 626 28.88 18.53 21.06
C VAL A 626 29.55 19.31 22.19
N ASN A 627 30.60 20.05 21.85
CA ASN A 627 31.25 21.04 22.72
C ASN A 627 30.40 22.31 22.73
N ASN A 628 29.36 22.32 23.54
CA ASN A 628 28.47 23.44 23.74
C ASN A 628 28.93 24.28 24.93
N SER A 629 29.54 25.43 24.65
CA SER A 629 29.76 26.50 25.63
C SER A 629 28.81 27.69 25.42
N GLY A 630 27.98 27.62 24.38
CA GLY A 630 26.99 28.62 24.01
C GLY A 630 25.56 28.17 24.30
N THR A 631 24.63 28.54 23.42
CA THR A 631 23.21 28.19 23.50
C THR A 631 22.79 27.39 22.27
N ILE A 632 22.04 26.31 22.46
CA ILE A 632 21.23 25.69 21.43
C ILE A 632 19.77 26.05 21.75
N SER A 633 19.10 26.79 20.86
CA SER A 633 17.75 27.34 21.06
C SER A 633 16.76 26.57 20.22
N LEU A 634 15.68 26.07 20.82
CA LEU A 634 14.52 25.51 20.13
C LEU A 634 13.36 26.52 20.28
N ASP A 635 13.06 27.20 19.18
CA ASP A 635 12.23 28.40 19.15
C ASP A 635 10.82 28.14 18.60
N SER A 636 10.18 27.04 19.03
CA SER A 636 8.81 26.74 18.63
C SER A 636 7.82 27.85 19.04
N THR A 637 6.96 28.22 18.10
CA THR A 637 5.84 29.17 18.26
C THR A 637 4.48 28.55 17.94
N GLY A 638 4.43 27.24 17.72
CA GLY A 638 3.20 26.48 17.45
C GLY A 638 3.41 25.25 16.58
N SER A 639 4.61 25.09 16.00
CA SER A 639 5.02 23.94 15.21
C SER A 639 6.08 23.15 15.95
N GLU A 640 6.14 21.83 15.74
CA GLU A 640 7.19 21.00 16.31
C GLU A 640 8.56 21.40 15.78
N THR A 641 9.46 21.70 16.72
CA THR A 641 10.84 22.12 16.50
C THR A 641 11.73 21.05 17.11
N LEU A 642 12.51 20.37 16.28
CA LEU A 642 13.13 19.11 16.63
C LEU A 642 14.67 19.19 16.60
N LEU A 643 15.29 18.95 17.75
CA LEU A 643 16.69 18.55 17.82
C LEU A 643 16.76 17.02 17.74
N GLN A 644 17.21 16.51 16.59
CA GLN A 644 17.28 15.07 16.33
C GLN A 644 18.66 14.54 16.74
N VAL A 645 18.70 13.64 17.70
CA VAL A 645 19.89 12.89 18.09
C VAL A 645 20.02 11.66 17.18
N ILE A 646 21.09 11.57 16.39
CA ILE A 646 21.27 10.48 15.42
C ILE A 646 22.43 9.54 15.83
N GLN A 647 22.49 8.36 15.21
CA GLN A 647 23.57 7.36 15.38
C GLN A 647 23.66 6.81 16.82
N HIS A 648 24.83 6.82 17.46
CA HIS A 648 25.03 6.31 18.83
C HIS A 648 24.63 7.32 19.92
N GLY A 649 24.21 8.52 19.52
CA GLY A 649 23.82 9.55 20.46
C GLY A 649 24.64 10.84 20.38
N VAL A 650 24.35 11.74 21.32
CA VAL A 650 25.08 12.99 21.52
C VAL A 650 25.62 13.01 22.94
N THR A 651 26.93 13.29 23.07
CA THR A 651 27.55 13.70 24.32
C THR A 651 27.65 15.22 24.35
N LEU A 652 26.82 15.85 25.18
CA LEU A 652 26.74 17.29 25.33
C LEU A 652 27.64 17.73 26.49
N GLN A 653 28.69 18.49 26.17
CA GLN A 653 29.71 18.95 27.14
C GLN A 653 30.11 20.41 26.90
N GLY A 654 30.81 21.06 27.84
CA GLY A 654 31.31 22.42 27.68
C GLY A 654 30.59 23.49 28.51
N GLY A 655 29.60 23.08 29.32
CA GLY A 655 28.95 23.95 30.31
C GLY A 655 27.98 24.99 29.76
N GLY A 656 27.57 24.87 28.48
CA GLY A 656 26.56 25.71 27.85
C GLY A 656 25.12 25.32 28.21
N GLN A 657 24.18 25.75 27.38
CA GLN A 657 22.75 25.50 27.58
C GLN A 657 22.02 25.03 26.32
N ILE A 658 20.95 24.26 26.51
CA ILE A 658 19.86 24.08 25.56
C ILE A 658 18.63 24.82 26.12
N ASP A 659 18.11 25.78 25.37
CA ASP A 659 16.91 26.54 25.70
C ASP A 659 15.74 26.03 24.84
N LEU A 660 14.74 25.44 25.48
CA LEU A 660 13.54 24.88 24.87
C LEU A 660 12.38 25.87 24.85
N SER A 661 12.64 27.18 25.00
CA SER A 661 11.59 28.20 25.11
C SER A 661 10.44 27.78 26.05
N ASP A 662 9.20 28.20 25.80
CA ASP A 662 8.03 27.78 26.60
C ASP A 662 6.92 27.22 25.70
N SER A 663 7.26 26.19 24.92
CA SER A 663 6.34 25.52 24.01
C SER A 663 6.42 24.00 24.18
N SER A 664 5.27 23.32 24.27
CA SER A 664 5.20 21.86 24.33
C SER A 664 5.63 21.17 23.03
N PHE A 665 5.85 21.96 21.97
CA PHE A 665 6.25 21.48 20.65
C PHE A 665 7.77 21.51 20.44
N ASN A 666 8.57 21.94 21.41
CA ASN A 666 10.01 21.72 21.35
C ASN A 666 10.32 20.27 21.72
N ILE A 667 11.06 19.58 20.86
CA ILE A 667 11.36 18.16 21.01
C ILE A 667 12.86 17.93 20.87
N ILE A 668 13.42 17.18 21.81
CA ILE A 668 14.72 16.52 21.64
C ILE A 668 14.44 15.03 21.56
N SER A 669 14.68 14.39 20.43
CA SER A 669 14.38 12.96 20.26
C SER A 669 15.52 12.23 19.56
N GLY A 670 15.65 10.93 19.80
CA GLY A 670 16.61 10.07 19.11
C GLY A 670 15.98 9.41 17.88
N THR A 671 16.83 8.89 17.00
CA THR A 671 16.38 8.10 15.82
C THR A 671 15.95 6.68 16.18
N GLY A 672 16.20 6.27 17.42
CA GLY A 672 15.95 4.95 17.96
C GLY A 672 15.96 4.99 19.49
N PRO A 673 15.30 4.03 20.17
CA PRO A 673 15.25 3.98 21.63
C PRO A 673 16.61 3.67 22.29
N ASP A 674 17.59 3.18 21.52
CA ASP A 674 18.96 2.91 21.93
C ASP A 674 19.91 4.11 21.75
N VAL A 675 19.46 5.16 21.05
CA VAL A 675 20.20 6.41 20.90
C VAL A 675 20.25 7.12 22.25
N THR A 676 21.44 7.51 22.70
CA THR A 676 21.60 8.10 24.05
C THR A 676 21.95 9.59 23.99
N LEU A 677 21.18 10.42 24.69
CA LEU A 677 21.60 11.77 25.04
C LEU A 677 22.34 11.75 26.38
N VAL A 678 23.63 12.07 26.35
CA VAL A 678 24.46 12.21 27.55
C VAL A 678 24.66 13.71 27.83
N ASN A 679 23.96 14.25 28.82
CA ASN A 679 24.13 15.63 29.27
C ASN A 679 25.22 15.68 30.34
N VAL A 680 26.47 15.99 29.98
CA VAL A 680 27.62 15.90 30.90
C VAL A 680 27.61 17.03 31.93
N ASP A 681 27.51 18.28 31.46
CA ASP A 681 27.67 19.48 32.29
C ASP A 681 26.84 20.68 31.79
N ASN A 682 25.96 20.47 30.82
CA ASN A 682 25.13 21.53 30.27
C ASN A 682 23.80 21.66 31.04
N THR A 683 23.13 22.80 30.82
CA THR A 683 21.78 23.04 31.33
C THR A 683 20.76 22.90 30.21
N ILE A 684 19.78 22.01 30.34
CA ILE A 684 18.62 21.94 29.45
C ILE A 684 17.45 22.59 30.19
N SER A 685 16.85 23.64 29.65
CA SER A 685 15.78 24.39 30.33
C SER A 685 14.65 24.78 29.41
N GLY A 686 13.44 24.92 29.97
CA GLY A 686 12.25 25.38 29.24
C GLY A 686 11.06 24.45 29.41
N ALA A 687 10.28 24.28 28.34
CA ALA A 687 9.18 23.31 28.24
C ALA A 687 9.28 22.54 26.92
N GLY A 688 8.69 21.35 26.84
CA GLY A 688 8.80 20.49 25.65
C GLY A 688 8.87 19.01 25.99
N GLN A 689 9.40 18.23 25.05
CA GLN A 689 9.56 16.78 25.15
C GLN A 689 11.03 16.40 25.03
N LEU A 690 11.52 15.57 25.96
CA LEU A 690 12.80 14.88 25.87
C LEU A 690 12.52 13.39 25.66
N GLY A 691 12.74 12.94 24.44
CA GLY A 691 12.81 11.56 24.01
C GLY A 691 11.65 11.09 23.16
N ASP A 692 10.42 11.50 23.44
CA ASP A 692 9.20 11.05 22.71
C ASP A 692 9.14 9.52 22.52
N GLY A 693 9.63 8.77 23.51
CA GLY A 693 9.73 7.31 23.47
C GLY A 693 10.93 6.74 22.69
N MET A 694 11.70 7.60 22.01
CA MET A 694 12.75 7.24 21.04
C MET A 694 14.13 7.77 21.48
N LEU A 695 14.45 7.69 22.77
CA LEU A 695 15.73 8.16 23.31
C LEU A 695 16.03 7.48 24.65
N SER A 696 17.31 7.24 24.94
CA SER A 696 17.82 6.99 26.27
C SER A 696 18.50 8.23 26.83
N LEU A 697 18.36 8.49 28.13
CA LEU A 697 18.85 9.72 28.78
C LEU A 697 19.83 9.40 29.92
N ASP A 698 21.05 9.95 29.83
CA ASP A 698 22.05 10.00 30.90
C ASP A 698 22.31 11.46 31.28
N ASN A 699 21.63 11.93 32.32
CA ASN A 699 21.76 13.28 32.84
C ASN A 699 22.80 13.34 33.96
N ARG A 700 23.89 14.08 33.71
CA ARG A 700 24.95 14.41 34.67
C ARG A 700 25.06 15.91 34.93
N GLY A 701 24.52 16.73 34.01
CA GLY A 701 24.35 18.17 34.14
C GLY A 701 23.03 18.54 34.82
N THR A 702 22.37 19.57 34.31
CA THR A 702 21.11 20.09 34.88
C THR A 702 20.00 20.05 33.84
N ILE A 703 18.82 19.58 34.23
CA ILE A 703 17.57 19.71 33.45
C ILE A 703 16.57 20.48 34.31
N ILE A 704 16.00 21.57 33.78
CA ILE A 704 15.11 22.49 34.49
C ILE A 704 13.80 22.67 33.71
N ALA A 705 12.69 22.20 34.27
CA ALA A 705 11.36 22.57 33.80
C ALA A 705 11.01 23.98 34.29
N SER A 706 11.32 25.00 33.48
CA SER A 706 11.19 26.41 33.84
C SER A 706 9.97 27.10 33.23
N GLY A 707 9.30 26.45 32.28
CA GLY A 707 8.17 27.00 31.52
C GLY A 707 6.82 26.98 32.25
N THR A 708 5.83 27.62 31.63
CA THR A 708 4.43 27.49 32.01
C THR A 708 3.78 26.25 31.42
N ASN A 709 4.32 25.75 30.30
CA ASN A 709 4.06 24.41 29.79
C ASN A 709 4.96 23.38 30.48
N ALA A 710 4.53 22.11 30.47
CA ALA A 710 5.32 21.04 31.09
C ALA A 710 6.57 20.72 30.27
N LEU A 711 7.64 20.38 30.97
CA LEU A 711 8.75 19.61 30.40
C LEU A 711 8.48 18.14 30.67
N VAL A 712 8.43 17.33 29.63
CA VAL A 712 8.16 15.90 29.74
C VAL A 712 9.40 15.13 29.31
N ILE A 713 9.82 14.18 30.12
CA ILE A 713 10.88 13.22 29.80
C ILE A 713 10.20 11.88 29.54
N ASP A 714 10.23 11.43 28.29
CA ASP A 714 9.73 10.15 27.84
C ASP A 714 10.82 9.40 27.08
N THR A 715 11.51 8.51 27.78
CA THR A 715 12.53 7.62 27.22
C THR A 715 11.96 6.26 26.80
N GLY A 716 10.63 6.15 26.71
CA GLY A 716 9.92 4.92 26.36
C GLY A 716 10.18 3.82 27.38
N GLY A 717 10.74 2.70 26.92
CA GLY A 717 11.10 1.57 27.80
C GLY A 717 12.41 1.75 28.59
N SER A 718 13.20 2.78 28.27
CA SER A 718 14.52 3.00 28.89
C SER A 718 14.39 3.72 30.23
N VAL A 719 15.21 3.35 31.20
CA VAL A 719 15.29 4.03 32.51
C VAL A 719 16.17 5.27 32.38
N VAL A 720 15.71 6.41 32.90
CA VAL A 720 16.49 7.65 32.96
C VAL A 720 17.62 7.49 33.97
N ALA A 721 18.87 7.62 33.54
CA ALA A 721 20.00 7.70 34.46
C ALA A 721 20.21 9.16 34.88
N ASN A 722 20.04 9.47 36.17
CA ASN A 722 20.26 10.81 36.71
C ASN A 722 21.36 10.79 37.76
N SER A 723 22.50 11.41 37.46
CA SER A 723 23.55 11.73 38.42
C SER A 723 23.73 13.24 38.64
N GLY A 724 23.08 14.05 37.79
CA GLY A 724 22.99 15.49 37.90
C GLY A 724 21.72 15.95 38.62
N THR A 725 21.11 17.03 38.13
CA THR A 725 19.91 17.62 38.71
C THR A 725 18.74 17.55 37.74
N LEU A 726 17.58 17.08 38.22
CA LEU A 726 16.28 17.29 37.59
C LEU A 726 15.49 18.26 38.47
N GLU A 727 15.19 19.45 37.95
CA GLU A 727 14.54 20.53 38.71
C GLU A 727 13.25 21.00 38.02
N ALA A 728 12.24 21.35 38.81
CA ALA A 728 11.03 22.03 38.32
C ALA A 728 10.86 23.38 39.04
N THR A 729 10.99 24.47 38.29
CA THR A 729 10.79 25.84 38.79
C THR A 729 9.54 26.51 38.21
N GLY A 730 9.11 26.07 37.02
CA GLY A 730 7.98 26.62 36.27
C GLY A 730 6.66 25.98 36.66
N SER A 731 5.55 26.71 36.46
CA SER A 731 4.21 26.22 36.81
C SER A 731 3.74 25.03 35.98
N GLY A 732 4.35 24.80 34.82
CA GLY A 732 4.05 23.62 33.99
C GLY A 732 4.56 22.31 34.59
N GLY A 733 5.61 22.38 35.41
CA GLY A 733 6.21 21.23 36.08
C GLY A 733 7.05 20.33 35.17
N LEU A 734 7.70 19.35 35.80
CA LEU A 734 8.44 18.27 35.16
C LEU A 734 7.63 16.98 35.26
N VAL A 735 7.47 16.28 34.15
CA VAL A 735 6.87 14.95 34.11
C VAL A 735 7.91 13.95 33.60
N VAL A 736 8.06 12.82 34.27
CA VAL A 736 8.91 11.71 33.81
C VAL A 736 8.03 10.48 33.64
N ALA A 737 7.83 10.05 32.40
CA ALA A 737 6.94 8.94 32.07
C ALA A 737 7.52 7.58 32.50
N GLY A 738 8.85 7.43 32.41
CA GLY A 738 9.57 6.20 32.73
C GLY A 738 10.10 6.12 34.17
N GLY A 739 10.84 5.05 34.45
CA GLY A 739 11.58 4.91 35.71
C GLY A 739 12.87 5.75 35.72
N ILE A 740 13.36 6.05 36.92
CA ILE A 740 14.60 6.82 37.14
C ILE A 740 15.57 6.02 38.00
N ALA A 741 16.82 5.92 37.55
CA ALA A 741 17.97 5.55 38.37
C ALA A 741 18.63 6.84 38.87
N ASN A 742 18.18 7.31 40.04
CA ASN A 742 18.61 8.55 40.66
C ASN A 742 19.81 8.34 41.60
N SER A 743 20.94 8.92 41.24
CA SER A 743 22.15 9.08 42.05
C SER A 743 22.50 10.55 42.28
N GLY A 744 21.71 11.47 41.70
CA GLY A 744 21.85 12.91 41.81
C GLY A 744 20.72 13.53 42.62
N MET A 745 20.20 14.67 42.15
CA MET A 745 19.15 15.46 42.81
C MET A 745 17.86 15.50 41.99
N LEU A 746 16.74 15.28 42.67
CA LEU A 746 15.39 15.65 42.19
C LEU A 746 14.91 16.88 42.98
N TRP A 747 14.53 17.96 42.31
CA TRP A 747 14.20 19.21 43.01
C TRP A 747 12.90 19.85 42.53
N ALA A 748 11.83 19.65 43.29
CA ALA A 748 10.59 20.40 43.11
C ALA A 748 10.76 21.78 43.78
N ASN A 749 10.88 22.85 42.99
CA ASN A 749 11.32 24.17 43.43
C ASN A 749 10.40 25.28 42.91
N GLY A 750 9.11 25.21 43.26
CA GLY A 750 8.07 26.11 42.76
C GLY A 750 7.27 25.53 41.60
N GLY A 751 7.86 24.60 40.84
CA GLY A 751 7.17 23.70 39.92
C GLY A 751 7.02 22.30 40.50
N ASN A 752 6.00 21.57 40.05
CA ASN A 752 5.78 20.18 40.49
C ASN A 752 6.66 19.22 39.69
N ILE A 753 7.07 18.11 40.31
CA ILE A 753 7.67 16.95 39.64
C ILE A 753 6.70 15.77 39.78
N ASN A 754 6.33 15.15 38.66
CA ASN A 754 5.58 13.89 38.62
C ASN A 754 6.42 12.80 37.93
N ILE A 755 6.64 11.67 38.60
CA ILE A 755 7.39 10.54 38.06
C ILE A 755 6.49 9.31 38.08
N HIS A 756 6.15 8.77 36.92
CA HIS A 756 5.22 7.63 36.81
C HIS A 756 5.90 6.28 37.04
N GLY A 757 7.19 6.15 36.70
CA GLY A 757 7.94 4.91 36.89
C GLY A 757 8.61 4.80 38.26
N ALA A 758 9.22 3.64 38.51
CA ALA A 758 9.96 3.41 39.76
C ALA A 758 11.21 4.30 39.86
N VAL A 759 11.50 4.80 41.06
CA VAL A 759 12.69 5.62 41.34
C VAL A 759 13.64 4.86 42.25
N THR A 760 14.82 4.54 41.72
CA THR A 760 15.84 3.73 42.39
C THR A 760 17.14 4.53 42.57
N GLY A 761 18.06 4.01 43.37
CA GLY A 761 19.39 4.58 43.56
C GLY A 761 19.55 5.32 44.89
N GLU A 762 20.71 5.96 45.05
CA GLU A 762 21.18 6.58 46.30
C GLU A 762 21.15 8.12 46.25
N GLY A 763 20.45 8.69 45.26
CA GLY A 763 20.28 10.13 45.14
C GLY A 763 19.26 10.68 46.13
N ASP A 764 19.18 12.01 46.17
CA ASP A 764 18.30 12.76 47.07
C ASP A 764 17.19 13.47 46.29
N ALA A 765 16.13 13.85 47.00
CA ALA A 765 15.08 14.72 46.53
C ALA A 765 14.80 15.87 47.50
N THR A 766 14.49 17.06 46.98
CA THR A 766 14.09 18.24 47.76
C THR A 766 12.77 18.80 47.26
N ILE A 767 11.89 19.14 48.20
CA ILE A 767 10.61 19.82 47.93
C ILE A 767 10.65 21.20 48.57
N GLY A 768 10.40 22.24 47.79
CA GLY A 768 10.34 23.61 48.29
C GLY A 768 9.38 24.49 47.50
N ASN A 769 9.13 25.69 48.03
CA ASN A 769 8.38 26.75 47.35
C ASN A 769 6.95 26.37 46.89
N LEU A 770 6.14 25.73 47.75
CA LEU A 770 4.75 25.34 47.46
C LEU A 770 4.60 24.30 46.35
N SER A 771 5.63 23.50 46.11
CA SER A 771 5.64 22.46 45.07
C SER A 771 5.23 21.08 45.57
N LYS A 772 4.99 20.20 44.61
CA LYS A 772 4.68 18.80 44.80
C LYS A 772 5.75 17.92 44.15
N LEU A 773 6.18 16.87 44.86
CA LEU A 773 6.92 15.74 44.28
C LEU A 773 6.05 14.50 44.39
N GLU A 774 5.76 13.87 43.26
CA GLU A 774 4.92 12.68 43.15
C GLU A 774 5.74 11.49 42.67
N PHE A 775 5.63 10.38 43.39
CA PHE A 775 6.12 9.07 42.97
C PHE A 775 4.93 8.16 42.66
N GLY A 776 4.72 7.90 41.37
CA GLY A 776 3.65 7.06 40.84
C GLY A 776 3.87 5.55 41.03
N ALA A 777 5.09 5.16 41.40
CA ALA A 777 5.47 3.77 41.69
C ALA A 777 6.50 3.71 42.83
N ALA A 778 6.98 2.51 43.15
CA ALA A 778 7.99 2.28 44.19
C ALA A 778 9.20 3.24 44.10
N SER A 779 9.59 3.82 45.24
CA SER A 779 10.69 4.77 45.33
C SER A 779 11.59 4.51 46.55
N SER A 780 12.91 4.59 46.34
CA SER A 780 13.94 4.48 47.39
C SER A 780 14.65 5.80 47.70
N THR A 781 14.24 6.91 47.08
CA THR A 781 14.93 8.21 47.21
C THR A 781 14.62 8.88 48.55
N ASP A 782 15.66 9.39 49.23
CA ASP A 782 15.50 10.20 50.44
C ASP A 782 14.94 11.59 50.07
N VAL A 783 13.88 12.04 50.75
CA VAL A 783 13.15 13.29 50.47
C VAL A 783 13.33 14.28 51.61
N THR A 784 13.68 15.52 51.29
CA THR A 784 13.77 16.63 52.26
C THR A 784 12.83 17.77 51.91
N PHE A 785 12.00 18.20 52.85
CA PHE A 785 11.26 19.45 52.75
C PHE A 785 12.18 20.63 53.09
N ALA A 786 12.24 21.63 52.20
CA ALA A 786 12.98 22.85 52.41
C ALA A 786 12.34 23.70 53.52
N GLN A 787 13.16 24.44 54.28
CA GLN A 787 12.68 25.17 55.46
C GLN A 787 11.69 26.28 55.11
N ASN A 788 10.60 26.36 55.89
CA ASN A 788 9.58 27.42 55.84
C ASN A 788 8.88 27.58 54.48
N THR A 789 8.82 26.50 53.70
CA THR A 789 8.04 26.46 52.46
C THR A 789 7.11 25.27 52.54
N ALA A 790 5.81 25.47 52.38
CA ALA A 790 4.90 24.34 52.25
C ALA A 790 5.30 23.49 51.05
N GLY A 791 5.15 22.17 51.16
CA GLY A 791 5.29 21.24 50.04
C GLY A 791 4.41 20.01 50.24
N THR A 792 4.24 19.25 49.16
CA THR A 792 3.55 17.96 49.19
C THR A 792 4.46 16.87 48.63
N LEU A 793 4.66 15.80 49.41
CA LEU A 793 5.14 14.52 48.89
C LEU A 793 3.92 13.63 48.64
N GLU A 794 3.70 13.25 47.40
CA GLU A 794 2.60 12.36 47.00
C GLU A 794 3.15 10.97 46.63
N LEU A 795 2.54 9.93 47.19
CA LEU A 795 2.95 8.53 47.02
C LEU A 795 1.74 7.71 46.55
N ASP A 796 1.82 7.22 45.31
CA ASP A 796 0.81 6.31 44.74
C ASP A 796 1.02 4.86 45.19
N ASP A 797 2.26 4.49 45.49
CA ASP A 797 2.66 3.20 46.04
C ASP A 797 3.43 3.43 47.35
N SER A 798 2.69 3.85 48.38
CA SER A 798 3.30 4.18 49.68
C SER A 798 3.76 2.95 50.46
N PHE A 799 3.30 1.76 50.06
CA PHE A 799 3.76 0.48 50.59
C PHE A 799 5.22 0.18 50.22
N ASP A 800 5.61 0.44 48.96
CA ASP A 800 6.97 0.19 48.47
C ASP A 800 7.88 1.43 48.51
N PHE A 801 7.46 2.50 49.20
CA PHE A 801 8.34 3.61 49.53
C PHE A 801 9.34 3.23 50.64
N SER A 802 10.64 3.28 50.34
CA SER A 802 11.71 2.87 51.25
C SER A 802 12.71 3.97 51.61
N GLY A 803 12.56 5.16 51.00
CA GLY A 803 13.34 6.34 51.34
C GLY A 803 13.04 6.90 52.73
N ARG A 804 13.87 7.85 53.16
CA ARG A 804 13.67 8.62 54.40
C ARG A 804 13.12 10.00 54.08
N ILE A 805 12.28 10.54 54.96
CA ILE A 805 11.64 11.84 54.80
C ILE A 805 12.10 12.78 55.91
N GLY A 806 12.72 13.90 55.57
CA GLY A 806 13.20 14.91 56.50
C GLY A 806 12.57 16.28 56.30
N GLY A 807 12.68 17.14 57.32
CA GLY A 807 12.36 18.57 57.17
C GLY A 807 10.89 18.96 57.30
N ILE A 808 9.98 18.02 57.56
CA ILE A 808 8.53 18.27 57.68
C ILE A 808 8.24 19.37 58.73
N THR A 809 7.50 20.40 58.31
CA THR A 809 6.98 21.51 59.10
C THR A 809 5.43 21.50 59.12
N ASN A 810 4.81 22.56 59.65
CA ASN A 810 3.36 22.62 59.85
C ASN A 810 2.54 22.78 58.56
N ASP A 811 3.18 23.20 57.47
CA ASP A 811 2.52 23.49 56.20
C ASP A 811 2.74 22.36 55.17
N ASP A 812 3.51 21.34 55.53
CA ASP A 812 3.85 20.22 54.65
C ASP A 812 2.83 19.08 54.71
N LYS A 813 2.72 18.36 53.60
CA LYS A 813 1.78 17.25 53.42
C LYS A 813 2.49 16.00 52.90
N LEU A 814 2.09 14.85 53.45
CA LEU A 814 2.35 13.54 52.85
C LEU A 814 1.00 13.01 52.35
N ASP A 815 0.85 12.89 51.04
CA ASP A 815 -0.38 12.41 50.39
C ASP A 815 -0.20 10.94 49.98
N LEU A 816 -1.10 10.06 50.43
CA LEU A 816 -0.98 8.61 50.29
C LEU A 816 -2.18 8.07 49.51
N ASN A 817 -2.02 7.94 48.19
CA ASN A 817 -3.13 7.64 47.27
C ASN A 817 -3.62 6.18 47.36
N ASP A 818 -2.80 5.27 47.87
CA ASP A 818 -3.15 3.87 48.11
C ASP A 818 -3.78 3.59 49.50
N ILE A 819 -3.94 4.63 50.35
CA ILE A 819 -4.57 4.52 51.67
C ILE A 819 -5.89 5.30 51.69
N LEU A 820 -7.02 4.59 51.81
CA LEU A 820 -8.33 5.23 51.82
C LEU A 820 -8.62 5.96 53.15
N PHE A 821 -9.20 7.15 53.05
CA PHE A 821 -9.63 7.93 54.21
C PHE A 821 -11.03 7.52 54.67
N GLY A 822 -11.18 7.23 55.97
CA GLY A 822 -12.45 6.81 56.54
C GLY A 822 -12.39 6.56 58.06
N THR A 823 -13.44 5.94 58.59
CA THR A 823 -13.58 5.71 60.04
C THR A 823 -12.57 4.71 60.61
N GLY A 824 -11.91 3.92 59.76
CA GLY A 824 -10.86 2.96 60.12
C GLY A 824 -9.43 3.48 59.95
N THR A 825 -9.25 4.68 59.38
CA THR A 825 -7.92 5.21 59.08
C THR A 825 -7.22 5.67 60.35
N THR A 826 -6.00 5.19 60.58
CA THR A 826 -5.20 5.48 61.77
C THR A 826 -3.78 5.88 61.42
N VAL A 827 -3.16 6.68 62.29
CA VAL A 827 -1.76 7.09 62.21
C VAL A 827 -1.09 6.85 63.56
N SER A 828 0.14 6.34 63.53
CA SER A 828 0.98 6.15 64.71
C SER A 828 2.43 6.49 64.40
N TYR A 829 3.14 7.05 65.37
CA TYR A 829 4.56 7.40 65.22
C TYR A 829 5.37 6.81 66.37
N GLN A 830 6.44 6.10 66.03
CA GLN A 830 7.38 5.52 66.97
C GLN A 830 8.77 6.12 66.78
N THR A 831 9.29 6.77 67.81
CA THR A 831 10.66 7.32 67.77
C THR A 831 11.72 6.22 67.70
N SER A 832 12.77 6.50 66.94
CA SER A 832 13.99 5.71 66.89
C SER A 832 14.71 5.71 68.25
N GLN A 833 15.50 4.67 68.53
CA GLN A 833 16.22 4.54 69.81
C GLN A 833 17.29 5.61 70.03
N ASP A 834 17.86 6.16 68.96
CA ASP A 834 18.87 7.22 69.00
C ASP A 834 18.27 8.64 68.96
N GLY A 835 16.95 8.76 68.77
CA GLY A 835 16.24 10.03 68.70
C GLY A 835 16.48 10.84 67.42
N SER A 836 17.15 10.25 66.43
CA SER A 836 17.47 10.92 65.15
C SER A 836 16.28 10.98 64.18
N GLY A 837 15.21 10.23 64.47
CA GLY A 837 14.06 10.04 63.60
C GLY A 837 12.99 9.15 64.22
N GLY A 838 12.15 8.56 63.37
CA GLY A 838 11.18 7.55 63.78
C GLY A 838 10.44 6.92 62.61
N THR A 839 9.52 6.02 62.91
CA THR A 839 8.68 5.32 61.93
C THR A 839 7.24 5.80 62.08
N LEU A 840 6.68 6.34 61.00
CA LEU A 840 5.28 6.73 60.88
C LEU A 840 4.53 5.62 60.17
N THR A 841 3.50 5.07 60.81
CA THR A 841 2.64 4.03 60.23
C THR A 841 1.24 4.58 60.04
N VAL A 842 0.74 4.50 58.80
CA VAL A 842 -0.61 4.91 58.41
C VAL A 842 -1.34 3.69 57.84
N THR A 843 -2.59 3.46 58.22
CA THR A 843 -3.38 2.32 57.71
C THR A 843 -4.87 2.62 57.69
N ASP A 844 -5.58 2.14 56.65
CA ASP A 844 -7.04 2.15 56.55
C ASP A 844 -7.70 0.89 57.17
N GLY A 845 -6.88 -0.01 57.73
CA GLY A 845 -7.27 -1.32 58.27
C GLY A 845 -7.11 -2.49 57.28
N THR A 846 -6.89 -2.21 56.00
CA THR A 846 -6.65 -3.19 54.92
C THR A 846 -5.24 -3.01 54.33
N HIS A 847 -4.89 -1.78 53.98
CA HIS A 847 -3.59 -1.36 53.46
C HIS A 847 -2.84 -0.55 54.52
N GLY A 848 -1.52 -0.49 54.43
CA GLY A 848 -0.73 0.30 55.36
C GLY A 848 0.63 0.71 54.82
N ALA A 849 1.00 1.95 55.11
CA ALA A 849 2.27 2.57 54.75
C ALA A 849 3.19 2.63 55.98
N THR A 850 4.48 2.37 55.78
CA THR A 850 5.51 2.51 56.83
C THR A 850 6.58 3.48 56.35
N LEU A 851 6.51 4.72 56.82
CA LEU A 851 7.38 5.81 56.38
C LEU A 851 8.48 6.09 57.42
N HIS A 852 9.71 6.27 56.94
CA HIS A 852 10.86 6.56 57.80
C HIS A 852 11.10 8.07 57.86
N LEU A 853 10.90 8.69 59.02
CA LEU A 853 11.08 10.13 59.20
C LEU A 853 12.43 10.45 59.87
N LEU A 854 13.11 11.48 59.39
CA LEU A 854 14.32 12.08 59.97
C LEU A 854 13.96 13.36 60.73
N GLY A 855 14.45 13.49 61.96
CA GLY A 855 14.16 14.61 62.85
C GLY A 855 13.33 14.21 64.08
N SER A 856 13.03 15.21 64.92
CA SER A 856 12.30 15.00 66.17
C SER A 856 10.85 15.48 66.02
N TYR A 857 9.90 14.53 66.10
CA TYR A 857 8.47 14.79 65.96
C TYR A 857 7.69 14.37 67.22
N ASP A 858 6.65 15.14 67.56
CA ASP A 858 5.66 14.71 68.56
C ASP A 858 4.66 13.75 67.90
N ALA A 859 4.47 12.56 68.49
CA ALA A 859 3.51 11.57 68.01
C ALA A 859 2.07 12.14 67.93
N ASN A 860 1.70 13.09 68.79
CA ASN A 860 0.39 13.73 68.75
C ASN A 860 0.28 14.85 67.71
N GLY A 861 1.39 15.24 67.09
CA GLY A 861 1.44 16.29 66.08
C GLY A 861 0.88 15.86 64.73
N PHE A 862 0.89 14.57 64.41
CA PHE A 862 0.34 14.08 63.14
C PHE A 862 -1.20 14.14 63.13
N LYS A 863 -1.75 14.50 61.97
CA LYS A 863 -3.19 14.61 61.70
C LYS A 863 -3.49 13.99 60.34
N LEU A 864 -4.64 13.32 60.26
CA LEU A 864 -5.15 12.74 59.02
C LEU A 864 -6.26 13.61 58.46
N ALA A 865 -6.29 13.76 57.15
CA ALA A 865 -7.35 14.43 56.39
C ALA A 865 -7.64 13.67 55.09
N ASP A 866 -8.80 13.98 54.50
CA ASP A 866 -9.17 13.59 53.14
C ASP A 866 -8.49 14.53 52.14
N ASP A 867 -7.90 13.99 51.08
CA ASP A 867 -7.33 14.75 49.96
C ASP A 867 -8.44 15.41 49.08
N GLY A 868 -9.69 14.98 49.26
CA GLY A 868 -10.85 15.40 48.47
C GLY A 868 -11.25 14.39 47.39
N GLN A 869 -10.46 13.33 47.21
CA GLN A 869 -10.73 12.18 46.35
C GLN A 869 -11.01 10.91 47.18
N GLY A 870 -10.89 10.98 48.50
CA GLY A 870 -11.09 9.87 49.42
C GLY A 870 -9.79 9.18 49.84
N HIS A 871 -8.63 9.74 49.51
CA HIS A 871 -7.31 9.25 49.93
C HIS A 871 -6.85 9.96 51.22
N THR A 872 -5.78 9.44 51.82
CA THR A 872 -5.31 9.87 53.13
C THR A 872 -4.15 10.84 53.03
N VAL A 873 -4.35 12.07 53.50
CA VAL A 873 -3.28 13.05 53.69
C VAL A 873 -2.84 13.07 55.15
N VAL A 874 -1.53 12.98 55.37
CA VAL A 874 -0.90 13.25 56.67
C VAL A 874 -0.36 14.67 56.70
N THR A 875 -0.74 15.43 57.72
CA THR A 875 -0.14 16.72 58.07
C THR A 875 0.52 16.65 59.44
N TYR A 876 1.50 17.50 59.68
CA TYR A 876 2.13 17.65 60.99
C TYR A 876 1.75 19.01 61.59
N ASN A 877 1.33 19.05 62.83
CA ASN A 877 1.11 20.30 63.57
C ASN A 877 1.59 20.09 65.02
N PRO A 878 2.80 20.56 65.38
CA PRO A 878 3.30 20.42 66.73
C PRO A 878 2.34 21.14 67.68
N ALA A 879 1.91 20.47 68.75
CA ALA A 879 0.97 21.08 69.69
C ALA A 879 1.49 22.44 70.18
N GLU A 880 0.71 23.50 69.98
CA GLU A 880 1.01 24.80 70.61
C GLU A 880 1.09 24.56 72.13
N PHE A 881 2.26 24.80 72.71
CA PHE A 881 2.43 24.81 74.16
C PHE A 881 1.54 25.90 74.76
N THR A 882 0.34 25.53 75.21
CA THR A 882 -0.46 26.38 76.09
C THR A 882 0.12 26.24 77.49
N LEU A 883 1.00 27.16 77.88
CA LEU A 883 1.53 27.23 79.25
C LEU A 883 0.39 27.55 80.22
N THR A 884 -0.25 26.52 80.77
CA THR A 884 -1.24 26.66 81.85
C THR A 884 -0.60 26.27 83.18
N GLY A 885 -0.07 27.26 83.90
CA GLY A 885 0.29 27.08 85.30
C GLY A 885 1.49 27.88 85.81
N ILE A 886 1.36 29.21 85.92
CA ILE A 886 2.11 29.96 86.95
C ILE A 886 1.12 30.29 88.07
N ASN A 887 1.03 29.40 89.06
CA ASN A 887 0.43 29.77 90.34
C ASN A 887 1.42 30.68 91.07
N GLY A 888 0.98 31.92 91.33
CA GLY A 888 1.71 32.89 92.13
C GLY A 888 1.94 32.37 93.55
N GLY A 889 3.20 32.07 93.85
CA GLY A 889 3.72 31.87 95.19
C GLY A 889 4.84 32.86 95.43
N THR A 890 4.67 33.71 96.42
CA THR A 890 5.55 34.81 96.80
C THR A 890 6.94 34.37 97.29
N SER A 891 7.89 35.27 97.03
CA SER A 891 9.05 35.68 97.85
C SER A 891 10.45 35.17 97.49
N GLU A 892 11.27 36.20 97.25
CA GLU A 892 12.64 36.42 97.73
C GLU A 892 13.80 36.14 96.75
N PHE A 893 14.40 37.25 96.30
CA PHE A 893 15.75 37.36 95.77
C PHE A 893 16.79 37.00 96.85
N ALA A 894 17.88 36.31 96.49
CA ALA A 894 19.25 36.74 96.79
C ALA A 894 20.32 35.82 96.17
N VAL A 895 21.22 36.49 95.42
CA VAL A 895 22.53 36.12 94.85
C VAL A 895 22.54 35.13 93.68
#